data_AF-A0A7V4GDI6-F1
#
_entry.id   AF-A0A7V4GDI6-F1
#
_cell.length_a   1.000
_cell.length_b   1.000
_cell.length_c   1.000
_cell.angle_alpha   90.00
_cell.angle_beta   90.00
_cell.angle_gamma   90.00
#
_symmetry.space_group_name_H-M   'P 1'
#
loop_
_entity.id
_entity.type
_entity.pdbx_description
1 polymer ?
#
loop_
_entity_poly.entity_id
_entity_poly.type
_entity_poly.pdbx_seq_one_letter_code
_entity_poly.pdbx_strand_id
1 'polypeptide(L)'
;MKRLGVLAVLATAAAFGCAHVEEEGLEDPGPNPFLDDDGSGKEDTGYVNVRGVEVEVALEADVEASSYQIFDAPADLAQFAVTYLRAKRTLYIELLAEDATSPQKVEWLVDGAWLSHEQARAVERSKLRHFRMHPVNAVIVDGNPRGAAAGQVFNAKVPVKPYSVMADAGNTCATPDGHLTLDQSIYWYLWNPDRNGCRAAVQTMTVTIERVLPMNPESYPEYDRLWADGRLDVVVLWAKLDDGDVANDYNWGNFRQFGSWLVGAGFVEQADAPMGKRYVRTKNDRQVVVDVYGPDLFHSVADYSRLNNWQKAVREHEVVMYNGHSVLGTGMAFERAQYPDFYQIFQVGSCLSYEYYVRPILAGKGGWDRVDVVANVDPTYYSENLALTSTILSKLFAGFEGTGQVSWQDIMEAVSRRLGHSRFGVSGARGNCFAPDGDRCAPPPPPDPTDKVYENATPQEIPDANPTGIRSTIEVPDHAAIRSLEVQLDITHPYVGDLTVKLEHGGVSQTLWSRTGAGDDDIRATFAVHAFDGADAAGAWTLRVADHAGRDVGRLNRWALKVVAGGEAPPPPADPLRFENAPGAAIPDVSEAGVSSSIEIASDVTIGALSVEVDITHSYTGDLVVTLVHDSTEKVLWNRQGAGADDIRRTFEVTDFDGRSARGTWTLKVSDRDAADTGTLNRWALTVTPAR
;
A
#
# COMPACT_ATOMS: atom_id res chain seq x y z
N MET A 1 -24.47 -28.01 24.27
CA MET A 1 -25.76 -27.98 23.55
C MET A 1 -26.24 -26.57 23.25
N LYS A 2 -26.28 -25.60 24.19
CA LYS A 2 -26.66 -24.20 23.88
C LYS A 2 -25.65 -23.42 23.01
N ARG A 3 -24.34 -23.72 23.09
CA ARG A 3 -23.30 -23.20 22.17
C ARG A 3 -23.61 -23.48 20.68
N LEU A 4 -24.34 -24.56 20.36
CA LEU A 4 -24.71 -24.85 18.97
C LEU A 4 -25.91 -24.03 18.48
N GLY A 5 -26.78 -23.53 19.37
CA GLY A 5 -28.03 -22.88 18.97
C GLY A 5 -27.85 -21.47 18.43
N VAL A 6 -26.91 -20.70 18.99
CA VAL A 6 -26.63 -19.32 18.54
C VAL A 6 -25.70 -19.32 17.33
N LEU A 7 -24.64 -20.15 17.34
CA LEU A 7 -23.71 -20.31 16.22
C LEU A 7 -24.36 -20.92 14.96
N ALA A 8 -25.29 -21.87 15.09
CA ALA A 8 -25.97 -22.43 13.92
C ALA A 8 -26.93 -21.43 13.25
N VAL A 9 -27.47 -20.49 14.02
CA VAL A 9 -28.43 -19.47 13.55
C VAL A 9 -27.70 -18.32 12.85
N LEU A 10 -26.57 -17.87 13.39
CA LEU A 10 -25.61 -16.95 12.75
C LEU A 10 -25.24 -17.45 11.34
N ALA A 11 -25.15 -18.78 11.17
CA ALA A 11 -24.74 -19.40 9.92
C ALA A 11 -25.70 -19.23 8.77
N THR A 12 -26.96 -19.50 9.08
CA THR A 12 -28.06 -19.46 8.13
C THR A 12 -28.40 -18.03 7.73
N ALA A 13 -28.21 -17.02 8.58
CA ALA A 13 -28.57 -15.63 8.27
C ALA A 13 -27.55 -14.93 7.33
N ALA A 14 -26.25 -15.18 7.52
CA ALA A 14 -25.17 -14.58 6.72
C ALA A 14 -25.02 -15.16 5.30
N ALA A 15 -25.75 -16.22 4.99
CA ALA A 15 -25.72 -16.91 3.70
C ALA A 15 -26.52 -16.19 2.59
N PHE A 16 -27.69 -15.64 2.88
CA PHE A 16 -28.67 -15.37 1.82
C PHE A 16 -28.77 -13.92 1.33
N GLY A 17 -28.07 -12.98 1.96
CA GLY A 17 -28.03 -11.56 1.53
C GLY A 17 -27.20 -11.28 0.26
N CYS A 18 -26.50 -12.28 -0.27
CA CYS A 18 -25.63 -12.15 -1.45
C CYS A 18 -26.19 -12.80 -2.71
N ALA A 19 -27.40 -13.36 -2.65
CA ALA A 19 -28.01 -14.14 -3.72
C ALA A 19 -28.72 -13.29 -4.79
N HIS A 20 -28.38 -12.00 -4.94
CA HIS A 20 -28.77 -11.26 -6.14
C HIS A 20 -27.79 -11.60 -7.27
N VAL A 21 -27.96 -12.80 -7.80
CA VAL A 21 -27.50 -13.15 -9.14
C VAL A 21 -28.70 -12.85 -10.04
N GLU A 22 -28.73 -11.69 -10.69
CA GLU A 22 -29.39 -11.69 -12.00
C GLU A 22 -28.59 -12.69 -12.84
N GLU A 23 -29.28 -13.67 -13.45
CA GLU A 23 -28.69 -14.68 -14.35
C GLU A 23 -28.10 -14.00 -15.59
N GLU A 24 -27.02 -13.24 -15.42
CA GLU A 24 -26.15 -12.84 -16.51
C GLU A 24 -24.97 -13.81 -16.49
N GLY A 25 -24.85 -14.60 -17.57
CA GLY A 25 -23.79 -15.59 -17.72
C GLY A 25 -22.42 -14.95 -17.50
N LEU A 26 -21.46 -15.76 -17.01
CA LEU A 26 -20.06 -15.37 -16.69
C LEU A 26 -19.66 -14.06 -17.38
N GLU A 27 -19.81 -12.94 -16.66
CA GLU A 27 -19.27 -11.66 -17.10
C GLU A 27 -17.81 -11.88 -17.50
N ASP A 28 -17.36 -11.19 -18.55
CA ASP A 28 -15.95 -11.25 -18.96
C ASP A 28 -15.08 -11.01 -17.72
N PRO A 29 -14.30 -12.01 -17.25
CA PRO A 29 -13.54 -11.92 -16.01
C PRO A 29 -12.38 -10.91 -16.09
N GLY A 30 -12.23 -10.27 -17.26
CA GLY A 30 -11.21 -9.29 -17.55
C GLY A 30 -9.87 -9.94 -17.88
N PRO A 31 -8.81 -9.14 -18.06
CA PRO A 31 -7.48 -9.63 -18.42
C PRO A 31 -6.87 -10.46 -17.29
N ASN A 32 -6.08 -11.47 -17.62
CA ASN A 32 -5.39 -12.31 -16.64
C ASN A 32 -4.40 -11.48 -15.78
N PRO A 33 -4.65 -11.28 -14.47
CA PRO A 33 -3.79 -10.43 -13.65
C PRO A 33 -2.38 -10.98 -13.41
N PHE A 34 -2.15 -12.28 -13.66
CA PHE A 34 -0.82 -12.86 -13.58
C PHE A 34 0.10 -12.48 -14.77
N LEU A 35 -0.44 -11.75 -15.75
CA LEU A 35 0.28 -11.22 -16.91
C LEU A 35 0.41 -9.69 -16.88
N ASP A 36 -0.15 -9.02 -15.87
CA ASP A 36 -0.02 -7.59 -15.72
C ASP A 36 1.46 -7.24 -15.51
N ASP A 37 1.94 -6.19 -16.18
CA ASP A 37 3.33 -5.75 -16.01
C ASP A 37 3.51 -5.24 -14.57
N ASP A 38 4.42 -5.85 -13.83
CA ASP A 38 4.60 -5.57 -12.41
C ASP A 38 5.32 -4.25 -12.15
N GLY A 39 5.66 -3.49 -13.20
CA GLY A 39 6.08 -2.10 -13.14
C GLY A 39 7.22 -1.85 -12.16
N SER A 40 8.46 -1.87 -12.64
CA SER A 40 9.66 -1.53 -11.85
C SER A 40 9.77 -0.03 -11.48
N GLY A 41 8.64 0.67 -11.35
CA GLY A 41 8.58 2.08 -11.04
C GLY A 41 7.60 2.32 -9.90
N LYS A 42 8.05 3.03 -8.86
CA LYS A 42 7.16 3.81 -8.00
C LYS A 42 6.51 4.89 -8.88
N GLU A 43 5.50 4.54 -9.67
CA GLU A 43 4.49 5.52 -10.01
C GLU A 43 3.75 5.86 -8.73
N ASP A 44 3.62 7.15 -8.46
CA ASP A 44 2.76 7.70 -7.41
C ASP A 44 1.34 7.17 -7.62
N THR A 45 1.07 6.06 -6.95
CA THR A 45 -0.20 5.36 -6.94
C THR A 45 -0.65 5.42 -5.49
N GLY A 46 -1.43 6.46 -5.17
CA GLY A 46 -2.14 6.49 -3.91
C GLY A 46 -3.26 5.44 -3.96
N TYR A 47 -3.26 4.43 -3.10
CA TYR A 47 -3.59 4.47 -1.66
C TYR A 47 -3.90 3.06 -1.02
N VAL A 48 -3.35 2.71 0.16
CA VAL A 48 -3.69 1.51 1.01
C VAL A 48 -5.15 1.52 1.46
N ASN A 49 -5.98 0.54 1.05
CA ASN A 49 -7.43 0.50 1.30
C ASN A 49 -8.04 1.93 1.39
N VAL A 50 -8.23 2.55 0.22
CA VAL A 50 -8.56 3.97 -0.07
C VAL A 50 -9.40 4.73 0.96
N ARG A 51 -10.19 4.04 1.80
CA ARG A 51 -11.16 4.63 2.73
C ARG A 51 -11.31 3.93 4.09
N GLY A 52 -10.54 2.89 4.42
CA GLY A 52 -10.72 2.16 5.69
C GLY A 52 -9.79 2.65 6.83
N VAL A 53 -10.32 3.02 7.99
CA VAL A 53 -9.53 3.24 9.22
C VAL A 53 -9.96 2.25 10.29
N GLU A 54 -9.01 1.42 10.74
CA GLU A 54 -9.24 0.55 11.89
C GLU A 54 -9.15 1.35 13.19
N VAL A 55 -10.11 1.11 14.08
CA VAL A 55 -10.26 1.78 15.37
C VAL A 55 -10.59 0.76 16.45
N GLU A 56 -10.36 1.11 17.71
CA GLU A 56 -10.95 0.44 18.85
C GLU A 56 -12.04 1.31 19.44
N VAL A 57 -13.16 0.69 19.79
CA VAL A 57 -14.35 1.35 20.31
C VAL A 57 -14.81 0.75 21.64
N ALA A 58 -15.45 1.60 22.44
CA ALA A 58 -16.25 1.21 23.59
C ALA A 58 -17.74 1.29 23.25
N LEU A 59 -18.48 0.21 23.52
CA LEU A 59 -19.93 0.17 23.40
C LEU A 59 -20.55 0.29 24.79
N GLU A 60 -21.45 1.24 25.01
CA GLU A 60 -22.08 1.46 26.32
C GLU A 60 -23.61 1.61 26.17
N ALA A 61 -24.35 0.87 27.01
CA ALA A 61 -25.81 0.87 27.00
C ALA A 61 -26.40 0.29 28.30
N ASP A 62 -27.70 0.50 28.48
CA ASP A 62 -28.48 -0.28 29.45
C ASP A 62 -28.91 -1.63 28.86
N VAL A 63 -29.27 -2.60 29.69
CA VAL A 63 -29.84 -3.87 29.25
C VAL A 63 -30.81 -4.46 30.26
N GLU A 64 -31.94 -4.94 29.75
CA GLU A 64 -32.90 -5.74 30.51
C GLU A 64 -32.91 -7.18 30.02
N ALA A 65 -32.41 -8.08 30.85
CA ALA A 65 -32.38 -9.51 30.57
C ALA A 65 -32.73 -10.34 31.81
N SER A 66 -33.13 -11.59 31.59
CA SER A 66 -33.35 -12.54 32.68
C SER A 66 -32.05 -12.82 33.43
N SER A 67 -32.17 -13.30 34.67
CA SER A 67 -31.00 -13.57 35.51
C SER A 67 -30.03 -14.62 34.91
N TYR A 68 -30.51 -15.50 34.03
CA TYR A 68 -29.65 -16.50 33.36
C TYR A 68 -29.07 -16.01 32.03
N GLN A 69 -29.55 -14.88 31.50
CA GLN A 69 -29.08 -14.26 30.25
C GLN A 69 -28.21 -13.03 30.49
N ILE A 70 -28.25 -12.44 31.68
CA ILE A 70 -27.69 -11.10 31.93
C ILE A 70 -26.21 -10.95 31.56
N PHE A 71 -25.42 -12.01 31.69
CA PHE A 71 -23.99 -11.97 31.34
C PHE A 71 -23.72 -12.15 29.84
N ASP A 72 -24.67 -12.70 29.07
CA ASP A 72 -24.58 -12.83 27.62
C ASP A 72 -25.19 -11.59 26.91
N ALA A 73 -26.07 -10.88 27.64
CA ALA A 73 -26.85 -9.77 27.14
C ALA A 73 -26.04 -8.61 26.51
N PRO A 74 -24.84 -8.25 26.99
CA PRO A 74 -24.00 -7.24 26.33
C PRO A 74 -23.68 -7.57 24.87
N ALA A 75 -23.20 -8.78 24.56
CA ALA A 75 -22.87 -9.15 23.18
C ALA A 75 -24.12 -9.37 22.33
N ASP A 76 -25.19 -9.93 22.90
CA ASP A 76 -26.47 -10.04 22.19
C ASP A 76 -27.04 -8.66 21.83
N LEU A 77 -26.92 -7.67 22.71
CA LEU A 77 -27.37 -6.31 22.44
C LEU A 77 -26.46 -5.61 21.42
N ALA A 78 -25.15 -5.80 21.53
CA ALA A 78 -24.17 -5.20 20.63
C ALA A 78 -24.31 -5.73 19.18
N GLN A 79 -24.79 -6.97 18.95
CA GLN A 79 -25.14 -7.47 17.61
C GLN A 79 -26.21 -6.61 16.91
N PHE A 80 -27.18 -6.05 17.65
CA PHE A 80 -28.14 -5.10 17.06
C PHE A 80 -27.46 -3.79 16.64
N ALA A 81 -26.43 -3.35 17.37
CA ALA A 81 -25.65 -2.17 17.01
C ALA A 81 -24.80 -2.40 15.76
N VAL A 82 -24.19 -3.59 15.63
CA VAL A 82 -23.48 -4.03 14.42
C VAL A 82 -24.38 -3.88 13.19
N THR A 83 -25.56 -4.52 13.20
CA THR A 83 -26.52 -4.44 12.08
C THR A 83 -26.95 -3.00 11.80
N TYR A 84 -27.26 -2.23 12.85
CA TYR A 84 -27.73 -0.85 12.70
C TYR A 84 -26.68 0.06 12.07
N LEU A 85 -25.45 0.06 12.57
CA LEU A 85 -24.36 0.92 12.09
C LEU A 85 -23.87 0.49 10.71
N ARG A 86 -23.86 -0.81 10.44
CA ARG A 86 -23.56 -1.36 9.12
C ARG A 86 -24.58 -0.92 8.06
N ALA A 87 -25.87 -0.97 8.37
CA ALA A 87 -26.92 -0.49 7.47
C ALA A 87 -26.80 1.01 7.14
N LYS A 88 -26.14 1.79 8.01
CA LYS A 88 -25.81 3.20 7.79
C LYS A 88 -24.46 3.41 7.11
N ARG A 89 -23.66 2.35 6.93
CA ARG A 89 -22.29 2.36 6.41
C ARG A 89 -21.33 3.26 7.20
N THR A 90 -21.59 3.47 8.49
CA THR A 90 -20.80 4.42 9.31
C THR A 90 -19.65 3.76 10.06
N LEU A 91 -19.87 2.57 10.60
CA LEU A 91 -18.90 1.85 11.45
C LEU A 91 -19.18 0.35 11.35
N TYR A 92 -18.13 -0.44 11.17
CA TYR A 92 -18.17 -1.90 11.06
C TYR A 92 -17.44 -2.51 12.26
N ILE A 93 -18.20 -2.93 13.27
CA ILE A 93 -17.67 -3.41 14.56
C ILE A 93 -17.25 -4.89 14.45
N GLU A 94 -16.16 -5.28 15.11
CA GLU A 94 -15.65 -6.65 15.22
C GLU A 94 -16.08 -7.28 16.57
N LEU A 95 -17.29 -7.83 16.63
CA LEU A 95 -17.89 -8.42 17.81
C LEU A 95 -18.22 -9.91 17.61
N LEU A 96 -17.79 -10.77 18.55
CA LEU A 96 -18.29 -12.14 18.63
C LEU A 96 -19.15 -12.35 19.87
N ALA A 97 -20.06 -13.33 19.83
CA ALA A 97 -20.89 -13.71 20.97
C ALA A 97 -20.05 -14.06 22.21
N GLU A 98 -18.84 -14.61 22.00
CA GLU A 98 -17.89 -14.96 23.05
C GLU A 98 -17.39 -13.73 23.84
N ASP A 99 -17.44 -12.53 23.26
CA ASP A 99 -17.00 -11.29 23.93
C ASP A 99 -17.78 -11.00 25.20
N ALA A 100 -19.06 -11.36 25.25
CA ALA A 100 -19.88 -11.20 26.45
C ALA A 100 -19.33 -11.96 27.66
N THR A 101 -18.58 -13.03 27.41
CA THR A 101 -18.03 -13.86 28.47
C THR A 101 -16.56 -13.56 28.79
N SER A 102 -15.93 -12.67 28.01
CA SER A 102 -14.53 -12.30 28.21
C SER A 102 -14.37 -11.47 29.48
N PRO A 103 -13.51 -11.89 30.43
CA PRO A 103 -13.28 -11.14 31.66
C PRO A 103 -12.61 -9.79 31.43
N GLN A 104 -12.02 -9.60 30.24
CA GLN A 104 -11.26 -8.39 29.88
C GLN A 104 -12.08 -7.38 29.09
N LYS A 105 -13.27 -7.76 28.57
CA LYS A 105 -14.01 -6.90 27.65
C LYS A 105 -15.28 -6.29 28.22
N VAL A 106 -15.91 -6.90 29.22
CA VAL A 106 -17.19 -6.42 29.75
C VAL A 106 -17.01 -5.89 31.17
N GLU A 107 -17.50 -4.67 31.39
CA GLU A 107 -17.60 -4.05 32.70
C GLU A 107 -19.05 -3.63 32.98
N TRP A 108 -19.43 -3.65 34.25
CA TRP A 108 -20.75 -3.28 34.73
C TRP A 108 -20.66 -2.10 35.68
N LEU A 109 -21.48 -1.07 35.44
CA LEU A 109 -21.59 0.05 36.35
C LEU A 109 -22.53 -0.30 37.50
N VAL A 110 -21.99 -0.41 38.71
CA VAL A 110 -22.73 -0.75 39.92
C VAL A 110 -22.37 0.23 41.03
N ASP A 111 -23.38 0.90 41.57
CA ASP A 111 -23.22 1.84 42.69
C ASP A 111 -22.14 2.92 42.43
N GLY A 112 -22.01 3.35 41.16
CA GLY A 112 -21.07 4.39 40.71
C GLY A 112 -19.66 3.90 40.36
N ALA A 113 -19.38 2.60 40.46
CA ALA A 113 -18.09 2.01 40.12
C ALA A 113 -18.23 1.01 38.96
N TRP A 114 -17.26 1.02 38.05
CA TRP A 114 -17.11 -0.01 37.02
C TRP A 114 -16.50 -1.26 37.63
N LEU A 115 -17.20 -2.39 37.47
CA LEU A 115 -16.78 -3.71 37.93
C LEU A 115 -16.47 -4.58 36.73
N SER A 116 -15.36 -5.30 36.76
CA SER A 116 -15.06 -6.30 35.73
C SER A 116 -16.14 -7.40 35.71
N HIS A 117 -16.24 -8.12 34.60
CA HIS A 117 -17.14 -9.28 34.49
C HIS A 117 -16.96 -10.30 35.62
N GLU A 118 -15.73 -10.53 36.07
CA GLU A 118 -15.43 -11.44 37.19
C GLU A 118 -15.98 -10.89 38.51
N GLN A 119 -15.76 -9.60 38.80
CA GLN A 119 -16.29 -8.96 40.00
C GLN A 119 -17.82 -8.91 39.99
N ALA A 120 -18.43 -8.66 38.83
CA ALA A 120 -19.88 -8.61 38.64
C ALA A 120 -20.57 -9.97 38.93
N ARG A 121 -19.85 -11.10 38.87
CA ARG A 121 -20.40 -12.43 39.24
C ARG A 121 -20.85 -12.51 40.70
N ALA A 122 -20.25 -11.71 41.59
CA ALA A 122 -20.60 -11.63 42.99
C ALA A 122 -21.71 -10.61 43.30
N VAL A 123 -22.14 -9.83 42.31
CA VAL A 123 -23.16 -8.79 42.45
C VAL A 123 -24.56 -9.38 42.25
N GLU A 124 -25.54 -8.84 42.97
CA GLU A 124 -26.94 -9.17 42.73
C GLU A 124 -27.32 -8.83 41.28
N ARG A 125 -27.81 -9.81 40.52
CA ARG A 125 -28.12 -9.68 39.08
C ARG A 125 -29.15 -8.59 38.76
N SER A 126 -29.94 -8.15 39.74
CA SER A 126 -30.87 -7.03 39.59
C SER A 126 -30.17 -5.68 39.46
N LYS A 127 -28.93 -5.55 39.93
CA LYS A 127 -28.10 -4.34 39.83
C LYS A 127 -27.32 -4.25 38.52
N LEU A 128 -27.15 -5.36 37.82
CA LEU A 128 -26.48 -5.42 36.52
C LEU A 128 -27.46 -4.90 35.46
N ARG A 129 -27.39 -3.61 35.18
CA ARG A 129 -28.29 -2.93 34.23
C ARG A 129 -27.55 -2.11 33.19
N HIS A 130 -26.39 -1.58 33.53
CA HIS A 130 -25.62 -0.71 32.65
C HIS A 130 -24.24 -1.33 32.45
N PHE A 131 -23.79 -1.42 31.20
CA PHE A 131 -22.54 -2.09 30.85
C PHE A 131 -21.74 -1.27 29.84
N ARG A 132 -20.43 -1.56 29.82
CA ARG A 132 -19.51 -1.15 28.76
C ARG A 132 -18.77 -2.37 28.21
N MET A 133 -18.65 -2.47 26.89
CA MET A 133 -17.80 -3.43 26.20
C MET A 133 -16.62 -2.73 25.54
N HIS A 134 -15.38 -3.05 25.93
CA HIS A 134 -14.18 -2.38 25.43
C HIS A 134 -12.88 -3.17 25.72
N PRO A 135 -11.81 -3.00 24.90
CA PRO A 135 -11.85 -2.45 23.56
C PRO A 135 -12.48 -3.46 22.58
N VAL A 136 -13.21 -2.95 21.59
CA VAL A 136 -13.76 -3.72 20.47
C VAL A 136 -13.20 -3.14 19.18
N ASN A 137 -12.53 -3.94 18.35
CA ASN A 137 -12.03 -3.43 17.07
C ASN A 137 -13.20 -3.05 16.16
N ALA A 138 -13.00 -2.10 15.26
CA ALA A 138 -13.95 -1.72 14.25
C ALA A 138 -13.24 -1.09 13.05
N VAL A 139 -13.93 -0.97 11.91
CA VAL A 139 -13.45 -0.23 10.73
C VAL A 139 -14.44 0.86 10.39
N ILE A 140 -13.91 2.02 10.02
CA ILE A 140 -14.67 3.12 9.41
C ILE A 140 -14.28 3.17 7.93
N VAL A 141 -15.26 3.06 7.02
CA VAL A 141 -15.01 2.96 5.56
C VAL A 141 -15.62 4.14 4.78
N ASP A 142 -16.72 4.71 5.26
CA ASP A 142 -17.40 5.85 4.62
C ASP A 142 -17.53 7.04 5.60
N GLY A 143 -17.79 8.25 5.09
CA GLY A 143 -18.12 9.41 5.93
C GLY A 143 -16.93 10.17 6.54
N ASN A 144 -15.86 10.35 5.76
CA ASN A 144 -14.55 10.90 6.18
C ASN A 144 -13.80 10.05 7.23
N PRO A 145 -13.32 8.85 6.84
CA PRO A 145 -12.54 7.95 7.69
C PRO A 145 -11.32 8.61 8.32
N ARG A 146 -10.68 9.56 7.61
CA ARG A 146 -9.50 10.30 8.08
C ARG A 146 -9.80 11.35 9.15
N GLY A 147 -11.09 11.69 9.33
CA GLY A 147 -11.55 12.50 10.47
C GLY A 147 -11.83 11.68 11.74
N ALA A 148 -11.58 10.35 11.72
CA ALA A 148 -11.74 9.52 12.90
C ALA A 148 -10.80 9.99 14.01
N ALA A 149 -11.35 10.24 15.20
CA ALA A 149 -10.57 10.68 16.35
C ALA A 149 -11.06 10.01 17.63
N ALA A 150 -10.14 9.78 18.57
CA ALA A 150 -10.51 9.33 19.91
C ALA A 150 -11.53 10.30 20.54
N GLY A 151 -12.57 9.74 21.17
CA GLY A 151 -13.70 10.47 21.71
C GLY A 151 -14.86 10.71 20.74
N GLN A 152 -14.70 10.42 19.44
CA GLN A 152 -15.82 10.48 18.50
C GLN A 152 -16.87 9.42 18.85
N VAL A 153 -18.14 9.80 18.84
CA VAL A 153 -19.27 8.94 19.24
C VAL A 153 -20.17 8.64 18.05
N PHE A 154 -20.45 7.37 17.82
CA PHE A 154 -21.52 6.87 16.97
C PHE A 154 -22.69 6.40 17.85
N ASN A 155 -23.90 6.57 17.35
CA ASN A 155 -25.11 6.20 18.09
C ASN A 155 -25.82 5.06 17.35
N ALA A 156 -26.06 3.96 18.04
CA ALA A 156 -26.84 2.84 17.54
C ALA A 156 -28.19 2.75 18.25
N LYS A 157 -29.29 2.67 17.48
CA LYS A 157 -30.60 2.35 18.05
C LYS A 157 -30.70 0.84 18.27
N VAL A 158 -30.81 0.42 19.52
CA VAL A 158 -30.86 -0.99 19.92
C VAL A 158 -32.08 -1.28 20.79
N PRO A 159 -32.59 -2.51 20.89
CA PRO A 159 -33.71 -2.83 21.78
C PRO A 159 -33.31 -2.72 23.26
N VAL A 160 -34.25 -2.41 24.15
CA VAL A 160 -34.00 -2.50 25.61
C VAL A 160 -33.91 -3.96 26.07
N LYS A 161 -34.70 -4.83 25.43
CA LYS A 161 -34.83 -6.26 25.76
C LYS A 161 -34.43 -7.12 24.55
N PRO A 162 -33.14 -7.43 24.37
CA PRO A 162 -32.66 -8.12 23.16
C PRO A 162 -33.30 -9.50 22.96
N TYR A 163 -33.64 -10.21 24.06
CA TYR A 163 -34.17 -11.58 24.02
C TYR A 163 -35.70 -11.72 23.84
N SER A 164 -36.47 -10.63 23.85
CA SER A 164 -37.93 -10.68 23.69
C SER A 164 -38.46 -9.86 22.52
N VAL A 165 -37.57 -9.26 21.72
CA VAL A 165 -37.93 -8.32 20.65
C VAL A 165 -38.94 -8.90 19.65
N MET A 166 -38.87 -10.20 19.32
CA MET A 166 -39.83 -10.86 18.42
C MET A 166 -41.22 -10.93 19.05
N ALA A 167 -41.31 -11.24 20.34
CA ALA A 167 -42.58 -11.28 21.06
C ALA A 167 -43.16 -9.87 21.23
N ASP A 168 -42.31 -8.88 21.47
CA ASP A 168 -42.70 -7.50 21.77
C ASP A 168 -43.10 -6.71 20.50
N ALA A 169 -42.40 -6.92 19.38
CA ALA A 169 -42.55 -6.13 18.16
C ALA A 169 -43.09 -6.91 16.95
N GLY A 170 -43.12 -8.24 16.99
CA GLY A 170 -43.40 -9.05 15.81
C GLY A 170 -42.42 -8.71 14.69
N ASN A 171 -42.87 -8.54 13.45
CA ASN A 171 -41.99 -8.17 12.33
C ASN A 171 -41.80 -6.66 12.13
N THR A 172 -42.31 -5.80 13.02
CA THR A 172 -42.43 -4.37 12.68
C THR A 172 -41.11 -3.60 12.72
N CYS A 173 -40.10 -4.15 13.41
CA CYS A 173 -38.74 -3.60 13.46
C CYS A 173 -37.72 -4.46 12.72
N ALA A 174 -38.17 -5.33 11.81
CA ALA A 174 -37.31 -6.19 11.01
C ALA A 174 -37.46 -5.87 9.53
N THR A 175 -36.37 -5.80 8.77
CA THR A 175 -36.40 -5.74 7.30
C THR A 175 -36.82 -7.11 6.77
N PRO A 176 -37.93 -7.23 6.03
CA PRO A 176 -38.31 -8.48 5.38
C PRO A 176 -37.23 -8.88 4.39
N ASP A 177 -36.94 -10.17 4.38
CA ASP A 177 -36.00 -10.79 3.47
C ASP A 177 -36.70 -12.00 2.85
N GLY A 178 -36.60 -12.13 1.52
CA GLY A 178 -37.29 -13.19 0.78
C GLY A 178 -36.75 -14.59 1.03
N HIS A 179 -35.56 -14.69 1.65
CA HIS A 179 -34.80 -15.92 1.86
C HIS A 179 -34.68 -16.27 3.36
N LEU A 180 -34.91 -15.32 4.27
CA LEU A 180 -34.84 -15.54 5.72
C LEU A 180 -36.21 -15.50 6.39
N THR A 181 -36.52 -16.57 7.13
CA THR A 181 -37.71 -16.59 8.00
C THR A 181 -37.40 -15.89 9.31
N LEU A 182 -38.06 -14.76 9.59
CA LEU A 182 -37.87 -14.02 10.84
C LEU A 182 -38.21 -14.86 12.08
N ASP A 183 -37.23 -15.00 12.98
CA ASP A 183 -37.40 -15.55 14.31
C ASP A 183 -36.54 -14.78 15.34
N GLN A 184 -36.74 -15.06 16.64
CA GLN A 184 -36.05 -14.35 17.73
C GLN A 184 -34.52 -14.47 17.66
N SER A 185 -33.99 -15.58 17.15
CA SER A 185 -32.56 -15.88 17.12
C SER A 185 -31.82 -15.16 15.98
N ILE A 186 -32.50 -14.83 14.88
CA ILE A 186 -31.95 -14.00 13.78
C ILE A 186 -32.41 -12.54 13.83
N TYR A 187 -33.24 -12.14 14.79
CA TYR A 187 -33.89 -10.83 14.75
C TYR A 187 -32.87 -9.68 14.67
N TRP A 188 -31.76 -9.80 15.40
CA TRP A 188 -30.66 -8.82 15.37
C TRP A 188 -30.10 -8.60 13.96
N TYR A 189 -30.09 -9.63 13.11
CA TYR A 189 -29.58 -9.57 11.73
C TYR A 189 -30.51 -8.80 10.80
N LEU A 190 -31.82 -8.91 11.04
CA LEU A 190 -32.85 -8.20 10.27
C LEU A 190 -33.22 -6.86 10.92
N TRP A 191 -32.53 -6.45 11.98
CA TRP A 191 -32.89 -5.30 12.79
C TRP A 191 -32.98 -4.00 11.98
N ASN A 192 -34.15 -3.37 12.01
CA ASN A 192 -34.41 -2.09 11.37
C ASN A 192 -35.43 -1.29 12.20
N PRO A 193 -34.96 -0.57 13.23
CA PRO A 193 -35.81 0.21 14.13
C PRO A 193 -36.33 1.50 13.48
N ASP A 194 -35.78 1.91 12.34
CA ASP A 194 -36.21 3.11 11.61
C ASP A 194 -37.46 2.84 10.73
N ARG A 195 -37.96 1.61 10.69
CA ARG A 195 -39.21 1.25 10.01
C ARG A 195 -40.40 1.98 10.64
N ASN A 196 -41.24 2.54 9.79
CA ASN A 196 -42.51 3.13 10.24
C ASN A 196 -43.37 2.06 10.93
N GLY A 197 -43.82 2.34 12.15
CA GLY A 197 -44.57 1.39 12.97
C GLY A 197 -43.73 0.35 13.72
N CYS A 198 -42.41 0.53 13.83
CA CYS A 198 -41.62 -0.25 14.79
C CYS A 198 -42.18 -0.08 16.21
N ARG A 199 -42.45 -1.22 16.88
CA ARG A 199 -43.12 -1.29 18.20
C ARG A 199 -42.19 -1.68 19.35
N ALA A 200 -40.94 -2.00 19.06
CA ALA A 200 -39.96 -2.36 20.08
C ALA A 200 -39.66 -1.16 20.99
N ALA A 201 -39.45 -1.42 22.29
CA ALA A 201 -38.81 -0.46 23.17
C ALA A 201 -37.33 -0.35 22.78
N VAL A 202 -36.89 0.83 22.36
CA VAL A 202 -35.52 1.09 21.88
C VAL A 202 -34.81 2.09 22.78
N GLN A 203 -33.49 2.00 22.79
CA GLN A 203 -32.56 2.93 23.43
C GLN A 203 -31.41 3.28 22.48
N THR A 204 -30.61 4.26 22.87
CA THR A 204 -29.36 4.57 22.18
C THR A 204 -28.21 3.88 22.90
N MET A 205 -27.49 3.03 22.18
CA MET A 205 -26.16 2.58 22.56
C MET A 205 -25.13 3.56 22.00
N THR A 206 -24.23 4.04 22.85
CA THR A 206 -23.10 4.85 22.42
C THR A 206 -21.95 3.94 22.01
N VAL A 207 -21.30 4.28 20.89
CA VAL A 207 -20.11 3.60 20.39
C VAL A 207 -19.02 4.65 20.23
N THR A 208 -18.09 4.69 21.18
CA THR A 208 -17.08 5.73 21.28
C THR A 208 -15.74 5.21 20.78
N ILE A 209 -15.08 5.92 19.87
CA ILE A 209 -13.70 5.62 19.47
C ILE A 209 -12.80 5.85 20.69
N GLU A 210 -12.16 4.80 21.18
CA GLU A 210 -11.14 4.89 22.24
C GLU A 210 -9.76 5.13 21.64
N ARG A 211 -9.48 4.49 20.50
CA ARG A 211 -8.19 4.56 19.83
C ARG A 211 -8.35 4.46 18.33
N VAL A 212 -7.65 5.31 17.59
CA VAL A 212 -7.46 5.16 16.13
C VAL A 212 -6.18 4.36 15.94
N LEU A 213 -6.24 3.23 15.23
CA LEU A 213 -5.06 2.41 15.00
C LEU A 213 -4.26 3.01 13.83
N PRO A 214 -2.92 3.07 13.92
CA PRO A 214 -2.11 3.69 12.88
C PRO A 214 -2.24 2.90 11.58
N MET A 215 -2.40 3.61 10.46
CA MET A 215 -2.19 3.02 9.14
C MET A 215 -0.68 2.93 8.91
N ASN A 216 -0.21 1.75 8.52
CA ASN A 216 1.16 1.59 8.04
C ASN A 216 1.13 1.30 6.53
N PRO A 217 1.21 2.34 5.69
CA PRO A 217 1.19 2.17 4.24
C PRO A 217 2.36 1.31 3.74
N GLU A 218 3.48 1.48 4.40
CA GLU A 218 4.63 0.62 4.22
C GLU A 218 4.48 -0.57 5.17
N SER A 219 3.51 -1.45 4.99
CA SER A 219 3.57 -2.78 5.59
C SER A 219 3.73 -3.79 4.46
N TYR A 220 4.60 -4.76 4.64
CA TYR A 220 4.86 -5.80 3.65
C TYR A 220 4.44 -7.14 4.25
N PRO A 221 3.98 -8.11 3.43
CA PRO A 221 4.02 -9.50 3.83
C PRO A 221 5.42 -9.85 4.39
N GLU A 222 5.49 -10.75 5.38
CA GLU A 222 6.75 -11.24 5.96
C GLU A 222 7.50 -12.14 4.94
N TYR A 223 8.00 -11.54 3.85
CA TYR A 223 8.61 -12.24 2.74
C TYR A 223 9.88 -13.00 3.15
N ASP A 224 10.63 -12.50 4.13
CA ASP A 224 11.76 -13.21 4.74
C ASP A 224 11.34 -14.57 5.32
N ARG A 225 10.16 -14.63 5.96
CA ARG A 225 9.59 -15.87 6.49
C ARG A 225 9.08 -16.79 5.38
N LEU A 226 8.49 -16.23 4.33
CA LEU A 226 8.05 -16.99 3.15
C LEU A 226 9.25 -17.52 2.35
N TRP A 227 10.37 -16.80 2.30
CA TRP A 227 11.58 -17.23 1.59
C TRP A 227 12.39 -18.29 2.33
N ALA A 228 12.01 -18.65 3.56
CA ALA A 228 12.81 -19.49 4.45
C ALA A 228 13.25 -20.83 3.82
N ASP A 229 12.43 -21.41 2.95
CA ASP A 229 12.73 -22.63 2.21
C ASP A 229 12.76 -22.44 0.67
N GLY A 230 12.63 -21.20 0.20
CA GLY A 230 12.58 -20.85 -1.22
C GLY A 230 11.32 -21.31 -1.95
N ARG A 231 10.29 -21.78 -1.24
CA ARG A 231 9.06 -22.34 -1.81
C ARG A 231 7.82 -21.74 -1.15
N LEU A 232 6.97 -21.11 -1.96
CA LEU A 232 5.67 -20.62 -1.52
C LEU A 232 4.57 -21.65 -1.80
N ASP A 233 3.98 -22.22 -0.75
CA ASP A 233 2.85 -23.14 -0.86
C ASP A 233 1.51 -22.40 -0.69
N VAL A 234 0.69 -22.40 -1.74
CA VAL A 234 -0.60 -21.70 -1.82
C VAL A 234 -1.73 -22.69 -2.07
N VAL A 235 -2.87 -22.48 -1.42
CA VAL A 235 -4.12 -23.18 -1.72
C VAL A 235 -5.26 -22.22 -2.00
N VAL A 236 -5.98 -22.46 -3.09
CA VAL A 236 -7.19 -21.73 -3.48
C VAL A 236 -8.38 -22.68 -3.44
N LEU A 237 -9.35 -22.38 -2.60
CA LEU A 237 -10.56 -23.17 -2.38
C LEU A 237 -11.75 -22.49 -3.05
N TRP A 238 -12.18 -23.02 -4.20
CA TRP A 238 -13.44 -22.65 -4.84
C TRP A 238 -14.57 -23.50 -4.23
N ALA A 239 -14.96 -23.17 -3.00
CA ALA A 239 -15.92 -23.96 -2.23
C ALA A 239 -17.36 -23.76 -2.72
N LYS A 240 -18.27 -24.68 -2.37
CA LYS A 240 -19.67 -24.63 -2.84
C LYS A 240 -20.34 -23.29 -2.51
N LEU A 241 -21.13 -22.76 -3.44
CA LEU A 241 -21.78 -21.44 -3.35
C LEU A 241 -23.27 -21.49 -3.02
N ASP A 242 -23.96 -22.57 -3.35
CA ASP A 242 -25.41 -22.69 -3.14
C ASP A 242 -25.75 -24.00 -2.40
N ASP A 243 -26.94 -24.10 -1.82
CA ASP A 243 -27.44 -25.32 -1.19
C ASP A 243 -27.81 -26.41 -2.21
N GLY A 244 -27.82 -26.10 -3.52
CA GLY A 244 -28.09 -26.99 -4.66
C GLY A 244 -27.04 -28.08 -4.95
N ASP A 245 -27.11 -28.70 -6.12
CA ASP A 245 -26.17 -29.75 -6.52
C ASP A 245 -24.78 -29.17 -6.86
N VAL A 246 -23.73 -29.80 -6.33
CA VAL A 246 -22.33 -29.39 -6.52
C VAL A 246 -21.92 -29.45 -7.99
N ALA A 247 -22.54 -30.32 -8.80
CA ALA A 247 -22.18 -30.47 -10.21
C ALA A 247 -22.40 -29.19 -11.04
N ASN A 248 -23.37 -28.36 -10.66
CA ASN A 248 -23.74 -27.14 -11.39
C ASN A 248 -23.31 -25.87 -10.65
N ASP A 249 -22.43 -26.00 -9.65
CA ASP A 249 -21.99 -24.87 -8.83
C ASP A 249 -21.24 -23.82 -9.67
N TYR A 250 -21.55 -22.54 -9.45
CA TYR A 250 -20.93 -21.41 -10.14
C TYR A 250 -19.40 -21.41 -10.00
N ASN A 251 -18.87 -21.87 -8.87
CA ASN A 251 -17.42 -21.88 -8.61
C ASN A 251 -16.65 -22.88 -9.48
N TRP A 252 -17.30 -23.80 -10.19
CA TRP A 252 -16.64 -24.57 -11.23
C TRP A 252 -16.14 -23.71 -12.40
N GLY A 253 -16.84 -22.61 -12.70
CA GLY A 253 -16.38 -21.61 -13.67
C GLY A 253 -15.07 -20.97 -13.22
N ASN A 254 -15.06 -20.44 -12.00
CA ASN A 254 -13.88 -19.84 -11.37
C ASN A 254 -12.70 -20.81 -11.29
N PHE A 255 -12.95 -22.07 -10.87
CA PHE A 255 -11.95 -23.13 -10.82
C PHE A 255 -11.23 -23.33 -12.15
N ARG A 256 -12.00 -23.45 -13.25
CA ARG A 256 -11.43 -23.66 -14.60
C ARG A 256 -10.71 -22.42 -15.11
N GLN A 257 -11.31 -21.24 -14.93
CA GLN A 257 -10.74 -19.98 -15.40
C GLN A 257 -9.42 -19.67 -14.69
N PHE A 258 -9.37 -19.85 -13.37
CA PHE A 258 -8.16 -19.67 -12.57
C PHE A 258 -7.03 -20.60 -13.00
N GLY A 259 -7.31 -21.90 -13.19
CA GLY A 259 -6.32 -22.85 -13.70
C GLY A 259 -5.81 -22.47 -15.10
N SER A 260 -6.68 -22.01 -15.99
CA SER A 260 -6.29 -21.51 -17.32
C SER A 260 -5.38 -20.27 -17.23
N TRP A 261 -5.65 -19.37 -16.29
CA TRP A 261 -4.84 -18.17 -16.07
C TRP A 261 -3.46 -18.49 -15.50
N LEU A 262 -3.35 -19.45 -14.59
CA LEU A 262 -2.05 -19.92 -14.09
C LEU A 262 -1.20 -20.51 -15.22
N VAL A 263 -1.78 -21.38 -16.06
CA VAL A 263 -1.08 -21.93 -17.24
C VAL A 263 -0.63 -20.83 -18.20
N GLY A 264 -1.51 -19.86 -18.46
CA GLY A 264 -1.17 -18.69 -19.28
C GLY A 264 0.00 -17.87 -18.72
N ALA A 265 0.18 -17.86 -17.40
CA ALA A 265 1.27 -17.19 -16.69
C ALA A 265 2.52 -18.06 -16.46
N GLY A 266 2.62 -19.19 -17.16
CA GLY A 266 3.80 -20.05 -17.15
C GLY A 266 3.85 -21.07 -16.01
N PHE A 267 2.76 -21.30 -15.28
CA PHE A 267 2.66 -22.44 -14.37
C PHE A 267 2.44 -23.75 -15.15
N VAL A 268 3.01 -24.84 -14.64
CA VAL A 268 2.82 -26.20 -15.18
C VAL A 268 1.88 -26.98 -14.26
N GLU A 269 0.77 -27.48 -14.81
CA GLU A 269 -0.14 -28.40 -14.10
C GLU A 269 0.57 -29.74 -13.85
N GLN A 270 0.55 -30.22 -12.61
CA GLN A 270 1.17 -31.46 -12.19
C GLN A 270 0.16 -32.62 -12.25
N ALA A 271 0.60 -33.77 -12.75
CA ALA A 271 -0.25 -34.95 -12.89
C ALA A 271 -0.55 -35.66 -11.55
N ASP A 272 0.31 -35.46 -10.54
CA ASP A 272 0.31 -36.15 -9.25
C ASP A 272 -0.15 -35.25 -8.10
N ALA A 273 -1.13 -34.39 -8.35
CA ALA A 273 -1.70 -33.52 -7.33
C ALA A 273 -2.27 -34.34 -6.15
N PRO A 274 -1.87 -34.05 -4.90
CA PRO A 274 -2.34 -34.79 -3.73
C PRO A 274 -3.84 -34.58 -3.44
N MET A 275 -4.38 -33.44 -3.88
CA MET A 275 -5.79 -33.07 -3.81
C MET A 275 -6.09 -31.98 -4.85
N GLY A 276 -7.25 -32.03 -5.48
CA GLY A 276 -7.63 -31.06 -6.52
C GLY A 276 -6.64 -31.05 -7.70
N LYS A 277 -6.23 -29.86 -8.13
CA LYS A 277 -5.20 -29.65 -9.13
C LYS A 277 -4.01 -28.91 -8.53
N ARG A 278 -2.80 -29.20 -9.01
CA ARG A 278 -1.57 -28.54 -8.58
C ARG A 278 -0.90 -27.86 -9.75
N TYR A 279 -0.48 -26.63 -9.56
CA TYR A 279 0.24 -25.81 -10.54
C TYR A 279 1.56 -25.37 -9.94
N VAL A 280 2.67 -25.52 -10.68
CA VAL A 280 4.01 -25.18 -10.20
C VAL A 280 4.70 -24.25 -11.17
N ARG A 281 5.35 -23.20 -10.65
CA ARG A 281 6.25 -22.33 -11.40
C ARG A 281 7.54 -22.14 -10.62
N THR A 282 8.65 -22.01 -11.33
CA THR A 282 9.95 -21.68 -10.74
C THR A 282 10.55 -20.49 -11.47
N LYS A 283 10.95 -19.48 -10.71
CA LYS A 283 11.54 -18.22 -11.20
C LYS A 283 12.54 -17.72 -10.15
N ASN A 284 13.71 -17.24 -10.60
CA ASN A 284 14.76 -16.69 -9.71
C ASN A 284 15.12 -17.61 -8.51
N ASP A 285 15.29 -18.91 -8.76
CA ASP A 285 15.54 -19.93 -7.74
C ASP A 285 14.47 -20.06 -6.64
N ARG A 286 13.29 -19.47 -6.86
CA ARG A 286 12.12 -19.59 -6.00
C ARG A 286 11.02 -20.37 -6.70
N GLN A 287 10.29 -21.17 -5.92
CA GLN A 287 9.21 -22.01 -6.43
C GLN A 287 7.88 -21.55 -5.84
N VAL A 288 6.87 -21.37 -6.70
CA VAL A 288 5.49 -21.15 -6.27
C VAL A 288 4.68 -22.40 -6.62
N VAL A 289 3.98 -22.95 -5.63
CA VAL A 289 3.08 -24.09 -5.79
C VAL A 289 1.67 -23.66 -5.43
N VAL A 290 0.74 -23.84 -6.36
CA VAL A 290 -0.67 -23.47 -6.20
C VAL A 290 -1.53 -24.72 -6.31
N ASP A 291 -2.09 -25.14 -5.19
CA ASP A 291 -3.14 -26.15 -5.12
C ASP A 291 -4.51 -25.48 -5.30
N VAL A 292 -5.32 -26.01 -6.21
CA VAL A 292 -6.65 -25.48 -6.54
C VAL A 292 -7.67 -26.56 -6.24
N TYR A 293 -8.54 -26.29 -5.27
CA TYR A 293 -9.57 -27.22 -4.80
C TYR A 293 -10.94 -26.77 -5.32
N GLY A 294 -11.70 -27.71 -5.89
CA GLY A 294 -13.02 -27.47 -6.46
C GLY A 294 -14.16 -27.64 -5.46
N PRO A 295 -15.41 -27.28 -5.86
CA PRO A 295 -16.60 -27.40 -5.01
C PRO A 295 -16.84 -28.81 -4.45
N ASP A 296 -16.49 -29.86 -5.20
CA ASP A 296 -16.62 -31.27 -4.80
C ASP A 296 -15.77 -31.65 -3.58
N LEU A 297 -14.65 -30.96 -3.37
CA LEU A 297 -13.77 -31.21 -2.23
C LEU A 297 -14.23 -30.45 -0.97
N PHE A 298 -15.11 -29.45 -1.13
CA PHE A 298 -15.49 -28.47 -0.09
C PHE A 298 -16.99 -28.10 -0.05
N HIS A 299 -17.89 -29.06 -0.30
CA HIS A 299 -19.36 -28.84 -0.23
C HIS A 299 -20.01 -29.13 1.14
N SER A 300 -19.28 -29.74 2.08
CA SER A 300 -19.85 -30.21 3.36
C SER A 300 -18.81 -30.17 4.50
N VAL A 301 -18.33 -28.98 4.83
CA VAL A 301 -17.45 -28.83 6.01
C VAL A 301 -18.29 -28.65 7.29
N ALA A 302 -19.55 -28.20 7.17
CA ALA A 302 -20.47 -27.99 8.28
C ALA A 302 -20.92 -29.28 9.00
N ASP A 303 -21.02 -30.41 8.28
CA ASP A 303 -21.28 -31.75 8.86
C ASP A 303 -19.99 -32.49 9.22
N TYR A 304 -18.84 -31.81 9.09
CA TYR A 304 -17.49 -32.29 9.34
C TYR A 304 -16.99 -33.39 8.41
N SER A 305 -17.76 -33.81 7.40
CA SER A 305 -17.36 -34.88 6.48
C SER A 305 -16.10 -34.51 5.68
N ARG A 306 -15.85 -33.21 5.47
CA ARG A 306 -14.67 -32.68 4.76
C ARG A 306 -13.70 -31.88 5.63
N LEU A 307 -13.83 -31.93 6.96
CA LEU A 307 -12.94 -31.18 7.86
C LEU A 307 -11.47 -31.57 7.69
N ASN A 308 -11.16 -32.82 7.32
CA ASN A 308 -9.79 -33.25 7.03
C ASN A 308 -9.20 -32.54 5.80
N ASN A 309 -10.00 -32.24 4.79
CA ASN A 309 -9.54 -31.49 3.62
C ASN A 309 -9.20 -30.05 4.01
N TRP A 310 -10.07 -29.41 4.80
CA TRP A 310 -9.80 -28.09 5.37
C TRP A 310 -8.55 -28.08 6.24
N GLN A 311 -8.41 -29.09 7.10
CA GLN A 311 -7.25 -29.23 7.97
C GLN A 311 -5.95 -29.41 7.19
N LYS A 312 -5.99 -30.13 6.07
CA LYS A 312 -4.85 -30.29 5.16
C LYS A 312 -4.50 -28.95 4.49
N ALA A 313 -5.49 -28.25 3.96
CA ALA A 313 -5.32 -26.93 3.35
C ALA A 313 -4.61 -25.96 4.32
N VAL A 314 -5.07 -25.87 5.57
CA VAL A 314 -4.50 -24.96 6.58
C VAL A 314 -3.11 -25.38 7.05
N ARG A 315 -2.79 -26.68 7.14
CA ARG A 315 -1.50 -27.14 7.68
C ARG A 315 -0.35 -27.07 6.71
N GLU A 316 -0.63 -27.23 5.42
CA GLU A 316 0.40 -27.46 4.41
C GLU A 316 0.69 -26.23 3.56
N HIS A 317 -0.06 -25.13 3.72
CA HIS A 317 0.07 -23.95 2.87
C HIS A 317 0.29 -22.69 3.70
N GLU A 318 1.21 -21.86 3.22
CA GLU A 318 1.49 -20.53 3.75
C GLU A 318 0.41 -19.53 3.34
N VAL A 319 -0.20 -19.73 2.17
CA VAL A 319 -1.27 -18.86 1.67
C VAL A 319 -2.55 -19.67 1.50
N VAL A 320 -3.60 -19.32 2.22
CA VAL A 320 -4.89 -20.03 2.21
C VAL A 320 -6.00 -19.09 1.74
N MET A 321 -6.55 -19.34 0.57
CA MET A 321 -7.58 -18.49 -0.04
C MET A 321 -8.92 -19.21 -0.13
N TYR A 322 -9.87 -18.79 0.68
CA TYR A 322 -11.22 -19.33 0.71
C TYR A 322 -12.18 -18.48 -0.13
N ASN A 323 -12.79 -19.09 -1.14
CA ASN A 323 -13.79 -18.49 -2.02
C ASN A 323 -15.03 -19.37 -2.06
N GLY A 324 -15.92 -19.21 -1.09
CA GLY A 324 -17.11 -20.05 -0.96
C GLY A 324 -18.27 -19.29 -0.37
N HIS A 325 -19.44 -19.93 -0.37
CA HIS A 325 -20.58 -19.40 0.35
C HIS A 325 -20.28 -19.39 1.84
N SER A 326 -21.10 -18.67 2.59
CA SER A 326 -21.08 -18.71 4.06
C SER A 326 -21.43 -20.11 4.62
N VAL A 327 -21.26 -21.21 3.85
CA VAL A 327 -21.33 -22.65 4.20
C VAL A 327 -20.60 -22.99 5.50
N LEU A 328 -19.82 -22.07 6.04
CA LEU A 328 -19.08 -22.13 7.29
C LEU A 328 -19.64 -21.22 8.38
N GLY A 329 -20.89 -20.78 8.31
CA GLY A 329 -21.45 -19.75 9.17
C GLY A 329 -21.58 -20.09 10.67
N THR A 330 -20.84 -21.10 11.13
CA THR A 330 -20.53 -21.33 12.54
C THR A 330 -19.09 -20.93 12.91
N GLY A 331 -18.24 -20.49 11.98
CA GLY A 331 -16.81 -20.21 12.23
C GLY A 331 -16.02 -21.47 12.63
N MET A 332 -16.71 -22.59 12.85
CA MET A 332 -16.17 -23.76 13.54
C MET A 332 -15.09 -24.48 12.75
N ALA A 333 -15.08 -24.40 11.42
CA ALA A 333 -13.98 -24.95 10.64
C ALA A 333 -12.68 -24.20 10.93
N PHE A 334 -12.75 -22.86 10.99
CA PHE A 334 -11.63 -22.01 11.36
C PHE A 334 -11.27 -22.17 12.85
N GLU A 335 -12.24 -22.25 13.76
CA GLU A 335 -11.96 -22.46 15.20
C GLU A 335 -11.33 -23.81 15.51
N ARG A 336 -11.71 -24.86 14.78
CA ARG A 336 -11.24 -26.24 15.02
C ARG A 336 -10.00 -26.61 14.22
N ALA A 337 -9.62 -25.76 13.26
CA ALA A 337 -8.38 -25.98 12.52
C ALA A 337 -7.20 -25.94 13.48
N GLN A 338 -6.31 -26.90 13.33
CA GLN A 338 -5.01 -26.90 13.98
C GLN A 338 -4.07 -26.13 13.07
N TYR A 339 -3.76 -24.90 13.46
CA TYR A 339 -2.90 -24.02 12.69
C TYR A 339 -1.42 -24.37 12.93
N PRO A 340 -0.59 -24.30 11.87
CA PRO A 340 0.85 -24.46 12.00
C PRO A 340 1.51 -23.22 12.63
N ASP A 341 2.76 -23.37 13.08
CA ASP A 341 3.52 -22.28 13.71
C ASP A 341 4.13 -21.28 12.71
N PHE A 342 4.29 -21.66 11.44
CA PHE A 342 4.86 -20.78 10.40
C PHE A 342 3.92 -19.62 10.06
N TYR A 343 4.46 -18.54 9.49
CA TYR A 343 3.67 -17.36 9.11
C TYR A 343 2.69 -17.70 7.98
N GLN A 344 1.45 -17.24 8.08
CA GLN A 344 0.41 -17.51 7.09
C GLN A 344 -0.31 -16.26 6.61
N ILE A 345 -0.75 -16.29 5.37
CA ILE A 345 -1.64 -15.29 4.78
C ILE A 345 -2.97 -15.98 4.48
N PHE A 346 -4.05 -15.43 5.02
CA PHE A 346 -5.40 -15.85 4.71
C PHE A 346 -6.10 -14.82 3.83
N GLN A 347 -6.82 -15.29 2.81
CA GLN A 347 -7.87 -14.51 2.18
C GLN A 347 -9.19 -15.22 2.43
N VAL A 348 -10.19 -14.47 2.93
CA VAL A 348 -11.54 -15.01 3.11
C VAL A 348 -12.54 -14.17 2.33
N GLY A 349 -12.90 -14.66 1.14
CA GLY A 349 -13.97 -14.10 0.30
C GLY A 349 -15.31 -14.75 0.64
N SER A 350 -16.18 -14.01 1.33
CA SER A 350 -17.55 -14.44 1.67
C SER A 350 -18.48 -13.22 1.79
N CYS A 351 -19.79 -13.46 1.93
CA CYS A 351 -20.78 -12.43 2.22
C CYS A 351 -20.45 -11.50 3.39
N LEU A 352 -19.62 -11.98 4.31
CA LEU A 352 -19.23 -11.34 5.56
C LEU A 352 -17.98 -12.08 6.04
N SER A 353 -16.83 -11.41 6.12
CA SER A 353 -15.60 -12.06 6.59
C SER A 353 -14.82 -11.28 7.63
N TYR A 354 -14.78 -9.95 7.51
CA TYR A 354 -14.26 -9.07 8.57
C TYR A 354 -15.19 -9.28 9.77
N GLU A 355 -14.64 -9.61 10.94
CA GLU A 355 -15.33 -10.14 12.14
C GLU A 355 -15.44 -11.67 12.19
N TYR A 356 -16.05 -12.30 11.20
CA TYR A 356 -16.49 -13.68 11.35
C TYR A 356 -15.36 -14.73 11.29
N TYR A 357 -14.33 -14.49 10.47
CA TYR A 357 -13.24 -15.44 10.25
C TYR A 357 -11.89 -14.96 10.75
N VAL A 358 -11.68 -13.65 10.81
CA VAL A 358 -10.42 -13.03 11.27
C VAL A 358 -10.05 -13.52 12.67
N ARG A 359 -11.00 -13.48 13.59
CA ARG A 359 -10.75 -13.81 14.99
C ARG A 359 -10.47 -15.29 15.27
N PRO A 360 -11.23 -16.28 14.76
CA PRO A 360 -10.88 -17.68 14.98
C PRO A 360 -9.51 -18.03 14.36
N ILE A 361 -9.16 -17.41 13.23
CA ILE A 361 -7.81 -17.53 12.64
C ILE A 361 -6.76 -16.96 13.59
N LEU A 362 -6.92 -15.71 14.03
CA LEU A 362 -5.99 -15.05 14.95
C LEU A 362 -5.80 -15.85 16.25
N ALA A 363 -6.90 -16.31 16.85
CA ALA A 363 -6.89 -17.11 18.07
C ALA A 363 -6.13 -18.43 17.87
N GLY A 364 -6.31 -19.08 16.72
CA GLY A 364 -5.60 -20.31 16.37
C GLY A 364 -4.12 -20.10 16.08
N LYS A 365 -3.74 -18.95 15.53
CA LYS A 365 -2.35 -18.56 15.24
C LYS A 365 -1.60 -18.04 16.46
N GLY A 366 -2.32 -17.54 17.45
CA GLY A 366 -1.77 -17.08 18.73
C GLY A 366 -1.22 -15.65 18.73
N GLY A 367 -1.28 -14.94 17.59
CA GLY A 367 -0.78 -13.57 17.47
C GLY A 367 -0.72 -13.07 16.03
N TRP A 368 -0.76 -11.74 15.87
CA TRP A 368 -0.67 -11.07 14.57
C TRP A 368 0.73 -11.17 13.94
N ASP A 369 1.77 -11.43 14.73
CA ASP A 369 3.13 -11.72 14.26
C ASP A 369 3.23 -12.97 13.38
N ARG A 370 2.16 -13.77 13.28
CA ARG A 370 2.13 -15.04 12.54
C ARG A 370 1.08 -15.09 11.45
N VAL A 371 0.25 -14.06 11.31
CA VAL A 371 -0.86 -14.12 10.38
C VAL A 371 -1.30 -12.76 9.88
N ASP A 372 -1.49 -12.70 8.56
CA ASP A 372 -2.24 -11.63 7.91
C ASP A 372 -3.55 -12.20 7.34
N VAL A 373 -4.64 -11.44 7.49
CA VAL A 373 -5.97 -11.85 7.04
C VAL A 373 -6.59 -10.77 6.17
N VAL A 374 -6.76 -11.08 4.90
CA VAL A 374 -7.53 -10.28 3.94
C VAL A 374 -9.01 -10.63 4.06
N ALA A 375 -9.82 -9.62 4.36
CA ALA A 375 -11.24 -9.77 4.66
C ALA A 375 -12.06 -8.55 4.16
N ASN A 376 -13.38 -8.72 4.05
CA ASN A 376 -14.35 -7.71 3.63
C ASN A 376 -15.26 -7.24 4.77
N VAL A 377 -15.40 -5.92 4.88
CA VAL A 377 -16.21 -5.21 5.89
C VAL A 377 -17.68 -5.05 5.48
N ASP A 378 -17.96 -4.97 4.18
CA ASP A 378 -19.30 -4.89 3.59
C ASP A 378 -19.56 -6.17 2.77
N PRO A 379 -20.81 -6.63 2.54
CA PRO A 379 -21.03 -7.82 1.74
C PRO A 379 -20.48 -7.64 0.34
N THR A 380 -19.90 -8.73 -0.15
CA THR A 380 -19.32 -8.83 -1.49
C THR A 380 -20.09 -9.86 -2.30
N TYR A 381 -19.98 -9.76 -3.61
CA TYR A 381 -20.63 -10.68 -4.53
C TYR A 381 -19.69 -11.81 -4.92
N TYR A 382 -20.24 -13.00 -5.13
CA TYR A 382 -19.43 -14.16 -5.52
C TYR A 382 -18.73 -14.00 -6.87
N SER A 383 -19.26 -13.16 -7.76
CA SER A 383 -18.63 -12.78 -9.02
C SER A 383 -17.27 -12.09 -8.83
N GLU A 384 -17.04 -11.46 -7.67
CA GLU A 384 -15.82 -10.71 -7.39
C GLU A 384 -14.66 -11.62 -6.91
N ASN A 385 -14.97 -12.84 -6.46
CA ASN A 385 -14.00 -13.75 -5.82
C ASN A 385 -12.83 -14.13 -6.75
N LEU A 386 -13.10 -14.31 -8.04
CA LEU A 386 -12.05 -14.62 -9.03
C LEU A 386 -11.07 -13.46 -9.18
N ALA A 387 -11.60 -12.24 -9.39
CA ALA A 387 -10.79 -11.05 -9.55
C ALA A 387 -9.99 -10.73 -8.26
N LEU A 388 -10.63 -10.80 -7.08
CA LEU A 388 -9.98 -10.62 -5.78
C LEU A 388 -8.78 -11.57 -5.61
N THR A 389 -9.04 -12.88 -5.71
CA THR A 389 -8.05 -13.93 -5.45
C THR A 389 -6.88 -13.85 -6.39
N SER A 390 -7.16 -13.70 -7.68
CA SER A 390 -6.12 -13.69 -8.71
C SER A 390 -5.25 -12.43 -8.64
N THR A 391 -5.81 -11.27 -8.26
CA THR A 391 -5.05 -10.03 -8.09
C THR A 391 -4.18 -10.03 -6.84
N ILE A 392 -4.67 -10.57 -5.72
CA ILE A 392 -3.83 -10.68 -4.51
C ILE A 392 -2.67 -11.63 -4.79
N LEU A 393 -2.94 -12.80 -5.39
CA LEU A 393 -1.90 -13.76 -5.71
C LEU A 393 -0.91 -13.24 -6.75
N SER A 394 -1.35 -12.49 -7.77
CA SER A 394 -0.40 -11.96 -8.77
C SER A 394 0.63 -11.03 -8.12
N LYS A 395 0.19 -10.12 -7.25
CA LYS A 395 1.08 -9.20 -6.52
C LYS A 395 1.91 -9.90 -5.45
N LEU A 396 1.33 -10.85 -4.73
CA LEU A 396 2.09 -11.65 -3.77
C LEU A 396 3.20 -12.47 -4.46
N PHE A 397 2.91 -13.05 -5.63
CA PHE A 397 3.91 -13.77 -6.42
C PHE A 397 4.99 -12.83 -6.95
N ALA A 398 4.64 -11.62 -7.39
CA ALA A 398 5.61 -10.61 -7.81
C ALA A 398 6.59 -10.25 -6.68
N GLY A 399 6.07 -10.00 -5.47
CA GLY A 399 6.89 -9.76 -4.28
C GLY A 399 7.74 -10.96 -3.89
N PHE A 400 7.13 -12.14 -3.84
CA PHE A 400 7.81 -13.38 -3.47
C PHE A 400 8.88 -13.81 -4.48
N GLU A 401 8.66 -13.68 -5.78
CA GLU A 401 9.63 -14.04 -6.83
C GLU A 401 10.66 -12.91 -7.10
N GLY A 402 10.40 -11.70 -6.59
CA GLY A 402 11.21 -10.49 -6.77
C GLY A 402 12.02 -10.08 -5.54
N THR A 403 12.10 -8.80 -5.24
CA THR A 403 12.88 -8.24 -4.11
C THR A 403 12.06 -8.09 -2.82
N GLY A 404 10.81 -8.56 -2.78
CA GLY A 404 9.90 -8.31 -1.66
C GLY A 404 9.37 -6.86 -1.62
N GLN A 405 9.68 -6.03 -2.62
CA GLN A 405 9.21 -4.64 -2.75
C GLN A 405 7.75 -4.54 -3.24
N VAL A 406 6.86 -5.36 -2.68
CA VAL A 406 5.42 -5.32 -2.93
C VAL A 406 4.70 -5.32 -1.59
N SER A 407 4.27 -4.14 -1.16
CA SER A 407 3.59 -3.91 0.11
C SER A 407 2.14 -4.39 0.09
N TRP A 408 1.55 -4.54 1.27
CA TRP A 408 0.12 -4.72 1.42
C TRP A 408 -0.68 -3.56 0.81
N GLN A 409 -0.11 -2.36 0.79
CA GLN A 409 -0.67 -1.23 0.07
C GLN A 409 -0.78 -1.50 -1.43
N ASP A 410 0.32 -1.88 -2.07
CA ASP A 410 0.36 -2.16 -3.50
C ASP A 410 -0.66 -3.26 -3.88
N ILE A 411 -0.75 -4.29 -3.04
CA ILE A 411 -1.71 -5.39 -3.20
C ILE A 411 -3.16 -4.87 -3.11
N MET A 412 -3.51 -4.14 -2.06
CA MET A 412 -4.89 -3.69 -1.85
C MET A 412 -5.32 -2.60 -2.84
N GLU A 413 -4.38 -1.82 -3.37
CA GLU A 413 -4.62 -0.88 -4.46
C GLU A 413 -4.94 -1.59 -5.78
N ALA A 414 -4.19 -2.64 -6.10
CA ALA A 414 -4.48 -3.46 -7.27
C ALA A 414 -5.89 -4.08 -7.16
N VAL A 415 -6.25 -4.60 -5.97
CA VAL A 415 -7.61 -5.11 -5.70
C VAL A 415 -8.66 -4.02 -5.89
N SER A 416 -8.46 -2.83 -5.30
CA SER A 416 -9.44 -1.75 -5.36
C SER A 416 -9.63 -1.23 -6.78
N ARG A 417 -8.56 -1.11 -7.57
CA ARG A 417 -8.64 -0.72 -8.99
C ARG A 417 -9.42 -1.74 -9.81
N ARG A 418 -9.19 -3.02 -9.56
CA ARG A 418 -9.83 -4.09 -10.34
C ARG A 418 -11.29 -4.29 -9.99
N LEU A 419 -11.65 -4.20 -8.71
CA LEU A 419 -13.04 -4.39 -8.25
C LEU A 419 -13.87 -3.09 -8.29
N GLY A 420 -13.21 -1.93 -8.39
CA GLY A 420 -13.89 -0.63 -8.41
C GLY A 420 -14.39 -0.15 -7.04
N HIS A 421 -14.00 -0.82 -5.95
CA HIS A 421 -14.37 -0.45 -4.57
C HIS A 421 -13.31 -0.91 -3.55
N SER A 422 -13.40 -0.39 -2.33
CA SER A 422 -12.40 -0.61 -1.26
C SER A 422 -13.01 -1.33 -0.05
N ARG A 423 -13.87 -2.32 -0.29
CA ARG A 423 -14.54 -3.08 0.79
C ARG A 423 -13.65 -4.14 1.43
N PHE A 424 -12.47 -4.40 0.87
CA PHE A 424 -11.50 -5.35 1.39
C PHE A 424 -10.36 -4.63 2.11
N GLY A 425 -9.86 -5.24 3.19
CA GLY A 425 -8.71 -4.77 3.95
C GLY A 425 -7.90 -5.94 4.51
N VAL A 426 -6.75 -5.62 5.10
CA VAL A 426 -5.83 -6.61 5.68
C VAL A 426 -5.66 -6.32 7.17
N SER A 427 -6.00 -7.29 8.01
CA SER A 427 -5.69 -7.27 9.43
C SER A 427 -4.42 -8.08 9.70
N GLY A 428 -3.64 -7.68 10.71
CA GLY A 428 -2.35 -8.29 11.05
C GLY A 428 -1.14 -7.50 10.57
N ALA A 429 -1.26 -6.88 9.38
CA ALA A 429 -0.16 -6.22 8.69
C ALA A 429 0.57 -5.14 9.50
N ARG A 430 -0.07 -4.51 10.48
CA ARG A 430 0.60 -3.53 11.37
C ARG A 430 1.74 -4.11 12.19
N GLY A 431 1.71 -5.41 12.47
CA GLY A 431 2.72 -6.11 13.26
C GLY A 431 3.91 -6.60 12.44
N ASN A 432 3.90 -6.39 11.12
CA ASN A 432 4.90 -6.98 10.25
C ASN A 432 6.24 -6.26 10.35
N CYS A 433 7.28 -7.07 10.46
CA CYS A 433 8.64 -6.62 10.70
C CYS A 433 9.44 -6.51 9.41
N PHE A 434 9.12 -7.29 8.39
CA PHE A 434 9.81 -7.23 7.11
C PHE A 434 9.70 -5.85 6.45
N ALA A 435 10.83 -5.33 6.01
CA ALA A 435 10.94 -4.36 4.93
C ALA A 435 12.04 -4.77 3.94
N PRO A 436 11.92 -4.39 2.66
CA PRO A 436 12.92 -4.72 1.64
C PRO A 436 14.34 -4.24 1.99
N ASP A 437 14.44 -3.14 2.73
CA ASP A 437 15.70 -2.46 3.07
C ASP A 437 16.15 -2.73 4.53
N GLY A 438 15.47 -3.62 5.26
CA GLY A 438 15.82 -3.98 6.64
C GLY A 438 14.65 -4.51 7.48
N ASP A 439 14.93 -4.88 8.73
CA ASP A 439 13.89 -5.29 9.68
C ASP A 439 13.36 -4.05 10.43
N ARG A 440 12.05 -3.78 10.31
CA ARG A 440 11.34 -2.68 10.99
C ARG A 440 11.19 -2.86 12.48
N CYS A 441 11.14 -4.11 12.92
CA CYS A 441 11.02 -4.46 14.34
C CYS A 441 12.39 -4.61 15.00
N ALA A 442 13.48 -4.59 14.21
CA ALA A 442 14.80 -4.55 14.79
C ALA A 442 14.88 -3.33 15.71
N PRO A 443 15.35 -3.50 16.96
CA PRO A 443 15.64 -2.35 17.80
C PRO A 443 16.59 -1.46 17.01
N PRO A 444 16.39 -0.13 17.03
CA PRO A 444 17.30 0.78 16.33
C PRO A 444 18.71 0.40 16.76
N PRO A 445 19.63 0.18 15.81
CA PRO A 445 21.00 -0.21 16.16
C PRO A 445 21.51 0.78 17.20
N PRO A 446 22.30 0.34 18.19
CA PRO A 446 22.92 1.26 19.13
C PRO A 446 23.58 2.37 18.31
N PRO A 447 23.41 3.65 18.69
CA PRO A 447 23.86 4.77 17.86
C PRO A 447 25.29 4.50 17.42
N ASP A 448 25.46 4.36 16.11
CA ASP A 448 26.78 4.11 15.54
C ASP A 448 27.63 5.33 15.96
N PRO A 449 28.87 5.17 16.45
CA PRO A 449 29.77 6.32 16.61
C PRO A 449 29.94 7.16 15.33
N THR A 450 29.46 6.69 14.16
CA THR A 450 29.34 7.47 12.91
C THR A 450 27.98 8.17 12.70
N ASP A 451 26.99 7.98 13.58
CA ASP A 451 25.70 8.66 13.53
C ASP A 451 25.90 10.14 13.86
N LYS A 452 25.65 11.01 12.88
CA LYS A 452 25.70 12.45 13.06
C LYS A 452 24.33 13.03 12.86
N VAL A 453 23.88 13.80 13.85
CA VAL A 453 22.63 14.57 13.77
C VAL A 453 22.99 16.03 13.52
N TYR A 454 22.47 16.58 12.44
CA TYR A 454 22.56 18.00 12.13
C TYR A 454 21.15 18.57 12.15
N GLU A 455 20.94 19.66 12.87
CA GLU A 455 19.62 20.23 13.09
C GLU A 455 19.61 21.71 12.73
N ASN A 456 18.51 22.16 12.14
CA ASN A 456 18.15 23.56 12.10
C ASN A 456 16.80 23.76 12.80
N ALA A 457 16.88 24.28 14.02
CA ALA A 457 15.73 24.62 14.86
C ALA A 457 15.34 26.10 14.77
N THR A 458 15.81 26.83 13.75
CA THR A 458 15.40 28.23 13.51
C THR A 458 14.01 28.23 12.89
N PRO A 459 12.97 28.72 13.60
CA PRO A 459 11.63 28.65 13.07
C PRO A 459 11.44 29.61 11.88
N GLN A 460 10.70 29.19 10.86
CA GLN A 460 10.39 29.99 9.68
C GLN A 460 8.89 29.92 9.35
N GLU A 461 8.23 31.07 9.29
CA GLU A 461 6.83 31.17 8.86
C GLU A 461 6.70 30.79 7.38
N ILE A 462 5.75 29.93 7.06
CA ILE A 462 5.46 29.46 5.71
C ILE A 462 4.47 30.44 5.07
N PRO A 463 4.81 31.12 3.96
CA PRO A 463 3.89 32.07 3.32
C PRO A 463 2.70 31.36 2.66
N ASP A 464 1.49 31.85 2.95
CA ASP A 464 0.21 31.40 2.40
C ASP A 464 0.18 31.48 0.85
N ALA A 465 -0.41 30.47 0.20
CA ALA A 465 -0.60 30.37 -1.25
C ALA A 465 0.63 30.74 -2.09
N ASN A 466 1.82 30.45 -1.59
CA ASN A 466 3.07 30.81 -2.25
C ASN A 466 3.85 29.56 -2.70
N PRO A 467 3.77 29.19 -4.00
CA PRO A 467 4.45 28.01 -4.52
C PRO A 467 5.98 28.09 -4.50
N THR A 468 6.57 29.26 -4.23
CA THR A 468 8.01 29.39 -4.02
C THR A 468 8.44 29.03 -2.60
N GLY A 469 7.53 29.14 -1.62
CA GLY A 469 7.72 28.70 -0.25
C GLY A 469 8.89 29.35 0.49
N ILE A 470 9.36 28.65 1.52
CA ILE A 470 10.58 28.96 2.29
C ILE A 470 11.73 28.02 1.90
N ARG A 471 12.94 28.43 2.29
CA ARG A 471 14.16 27.64 2.22
C ARG A 471 14.85 27.66 3.58
N SER A 472 15.08 26.49 4.15
CA SER A 472 15.87 26.30 5.36
C SER A 472 17.06 25.43 5.04
N THR A 473 18.24 25.79 5.54
CA THR A 473 19.50 25.12 5.17
C THR A 473 20.19 24.57 6.42
N ILE A 474 20.78 23.38 6.29
CA ILE A 474 21.73 22.78 7.23
C ILE A 474 23.06 22.65 6.50
N GLU A 475 24.14 23.17 7.09
CA GLU A 475 25.51 22.96 6.58
C GLU A 475 26.12 21.74 7.26
N VAL A 476 26.45 20.72 6.47
CA VAL A 476 27.13 19.52 6.95
C VAL A 476 28.63 19.65 6.64
N PRO A 477 29.51 19.71 7.65
CA PRO A 477 30.94 19.95 7.44
C PRO A 477 31.74 18.69 7.07
N ASP A 478 31.15 17.51 7.24
CA ASP A 478 31.88 16.24 7.22
C ASP A 478 31.73 15.54 5.87
N HIS A 479 32.86 15.36 5.17
CA HIS A 479 32.92 14.58 3.94
C HIS A 479 32.87 13.08 4.25
N ALA A 480 31.81 12.42 3.81
CA ALA A 480 31.63 10.98 4.00
C ALA A 480 30.51 10.48 3.08
N ALA A 481 30.66 9.26 2.57
CA ALA A 481 29.57 8.61 1.86
C ALA A 481 28.41 8.33 2.83
N ILE A 482 27.21 8.74 2.43
CA ILE A 482 25.97 8.47 3.14
C ILE A 482 25.66 6.98 2.99
N ARG A 483 25.59 6.26 4.11
CA ARG A 483 25.12 4.86 4.14
C ARG A 483 23.61 4.81 4.30
N SER A 484 23.07 5.70 5.13
CA SER A 484 21.63 5.92 5.25
C SER A 484 21.38 7.34 5.76
N LEU A 485 20.24 7.90 5.37
CA LEU A 485 19.80 9.22 5.77
C LEU A 485 18.36 9.18 6.27
N GLU A 486 18.11 9.76 7.45
CA GLU A 486 16.77 10.09 7.90
C GLU A 486 16.59 11.60 8.00
N VAL A 487 15.39 12.09 7.69
CA VAL A 487 14.98 13.49 7.82
C VAL A 487 13.84 13.58 8.82
N GLN A 488 14.04 14.34 9.89
CA GLN A 488 13.01 14.63 10.87
C GLN A 488 12.39 15.98 10.59
N LEU A 489 11.06 16.04 10.50
CA LEU A 489 10.29 17.27 10.30
C LEU A 489 9.41 17.56 11.51
N ASP A 490 9.41 18.82 11.95
CA ASP A 490 8.42 19.40 12.86
C ASP A 490 7.90 20.70 12.21
N ILE A 491 6.72 20.62 11.61
CA ILE A 491 6.03 21.73 10.96
C ILE A 491 4.67 21.88 11.62
N THR A 492 4.35 23.09 12.10
CA THR A 492 2.99 23.43 12.49
C THR A 492 2.23 23.93 11.28
N HIS A 493 1.10 23.34 10.92
CA HIS A 493 0.25 23.82 9.83
C HIS A 493 -1.17 23.31 10.01
N PRO A 494 -2.22 24.14 9.90
CA PRO A 494 -3.61 23.72 10.09
C PRO A 494 -4.19 22.93 8.90
N TYR A 495 -3.41 22.77 7.82
CA TYR A 495 -3.80 22.01 6.64
C TYR A 495 -2.56 21.50 5.89
N VAL A 496 -2.00 20.35 6.28
CA VAL A 496 -0.72 19.86 5.72
C VAL A 496 -0.81 19.38 4.28
N GLY A 497 -2.02 19.12 3.77
CA GLY A 497 -2.31 18.82 2.38
C GLY A 497 -2.04 19.99 1.44
N ASP A 498 -1.78 21.18 1.98
CA ASP A 498 -1.36 22.31 1.18
C ASP A 498 0.14 22.39 0.96
N LEU A 499 0.91 21.66 1.76
CA LEU A 499 2.35 21.73 1.76
C LEU A 499 2.98 20.80 0.73
N THR A 500 4.02 21.29 0.06
CA THR A 500 5.05 20.44 -0.55
C THR A 500 6.35 20.63 0.23
N VAL A 501 6.99 19.53 0.62
CA VAL A 501 8.30 19.52 1.27
C VAL A 501 9.30 18.77 0.41
N LYS A 502 10.40 19.42 0.07
CA LYS A 502 11.50 18.84 -0.72
C LYS A 502 12.83 19.01 -0.01
N LEU A 503 13.67 17.99 -0.07
CA LEU A 503 15.06 18.05 0.34
C LEU A 503 15.96 18.13 -0.90
N GLU A 504 16.91 19.04 -0.89
CA GLU A 504 17.87 19.26 -1.98
C GLU A 504 19.31 19.18 -1.44
N HIS A 505 20.15 18.41 -2.11
CA HIS A 505 21.58 18.30 -1.81
C HIS A 505 22.37 17.79 -3.02
N GLY A 506 23.56 18.34 -3.28
CA GLY A 506 24.44 17.85 -4.35
C GLY A 506 23.84 17.85 -5.76
N GLY A 507 22.83 18.69 -6.03
CA GLY A 507 22.07 18.70 -7.30
C GLY A 507 20.94 17.67 -7.39
N VAL A 508 20.77 16.81 -6.39
CA VAL A 508 19.66 15.86 -6.25
C VAL A 508 18.53 16.50 -5.44
N SER A 509 17.29 16.23 -5.82
CA SER A 509 16.09 16.69 -5.11
C SER A 509 15.15 15.52 -4.85
N GLN A 510 14.75 15.34 -3.59
CA GLN A 510 13.79 14.33 -3.15
C GLN A 510 12.58 15.01 -2.51
N THR A 511 11.39 14.64 -2.95
CA THR A 511 10.14 15.07 -2.31
C THR A 511 9.89 14.20 -1.08
N LEU A 512 9.72 14.83 0.09
CA LEU A 512 9.41 14.18 1.36
C LEU A 512 7.91 14.24 1.66
N TRP A 513 7.23 15.29 1.18
CA TRP A 513 5.81 15.52 1.36
C TRP A 513 5.26 16.19 0.10
N SER A 514 4.16 15.68 -0.45
CA SER A 514 3.62 16.16 -1.73
C SER A 514 2.13 16.39 -1.65
N ARG A 515 1.72 17.42 -0.89
CA ARG A 515 0.31 17.76 -0.69
C ARG A 515 -0.52 16.57 -0.17
N THR A 516 0.14 15.73 0.64
CA THR A 516 -0.41 14.56 1.30
C THR A 516 -1.01 14.94 2.66
N GLY A 517 -1.84 14.09 3.27
CA GLY A 517 -2.47 14.37 4.57
C GLY A 517 -3.74 15.25 4.53
N ALA A 518 -4.12 15.82 3.38
CA ALA A 518 -5.34 16.63 3.25
C ALA A 518 -5.49 17.67 4.37
N GLY A 519 -6.60 17.69 5.11
CA GLY A 519 -6.84 18.67 6.17
C GLY A 519 -6.27 18.33 7.55
N ASP A 520 -5.29 17.43 7.62
CA ASP A 520 -4.61 17.11 8.87
C ASP A 520 -3.77 18.31 9.37
N ASP A 521 -3.62 18.40 10.69
CA ASP A 521 -2.78 19.39 11.34
C ASP A 521 -1.35 18.84 11.54
N ASP A 522 -0.36 19.68 11.26
CA ASP A 522 1.06 19.51 11.55
C ASP A 522 1.76 18.31 10.89
N ILE A 523 3.06 18.45 10.62
CA ILE A 523 3.93 17.36 10.19
C ILE A 523 4.90 17.08 11.33
N ARG A 524 4.76 15.92 11.98
CA ARG A 524 5.71 15.36 12.95
C ARG A 524 6.12 13.97 12.49
N ALA A 525 7.07 13.93 11.56
CA ALA A 525 7.42 12.71 10.84
C ALA A 525 8.93 12.55 10.67
N THR A 526 9.37 11.30 10.57
CA THR A 526 10.74 10.94 10.20
C THR A 526 10.69 10.17 8.89
N PHE A 527 11.48 10.57 7.91
CA PHE A 527 11.53 9.97 6.58
C PHE A 527 12.88 9.30 6.37
N ALA A 528 12.91 8.03 5.98
CA ALA A 528 14.12 7.43 5.42
C ALA A 528 14.28 7.90 3.96
N VAL A 529 15.50 8.31 3.58
CA VAL A 529 15.73 9.03 2.32
C VAL A 529 16.88 8.40 1.53
N HIS A 530 16.54 7.37 0.77
CA HIS A 530 17.49 6.58 -0.03
C HIS A 530 18.06 7.31 -1.27
N ALA A 531 17.45 8.43 -1.68
CA ALA A 531 17.86 9.18 -2.86
C ALA A 531 19.29 9.74 -2.78
N PHE A 532 19.87 9.76 -1.57
CA PHE A 532 21.22 10.27 -1.32
C PHE A 532 22.21 9.16 -0.89
N ASP A 533 21.82 7.89 -0.92
CA ASP A 533 22.69 6.79 -0.54
C ASP A 533 23.95 6.76 -1.46
N GLY A 534 25.12 6.73 -0.85
CA GLY A 534 26.43 6.81 -1.51
C GLY A 534 26.89 8.22 -1.90
N ALA A 535 26.06 9.25 -1.77
CA ALA A 535 26.47 10.63 -2.00
C ALA A 535 27.39 11.13 -0.88
N ASP A 536 28.20 12.17 -1.16
CA ASP A 536 28.95 12.86 -0.11
C ASP A 536 27.99 13.62 0.80
N ALA A 537 28.12 13.47 2.12
CA ALA A 537 27.28 14.15 3.09
C ALA A 537 27.60 15.66 3.21
N ALA A 538 28.81 16.08 2.84
CA ALA A 538 29.28 17.43 3.05
C ALA A 538 28.60 18.48 2.16
N GLY A 539 28.36 19.65 2.74
CA GLY A 539 27.85 20.83 2.07
C GLY A 539 26.42 21.18 2.47
N ALA A 540 25.81 22.05 1.68
CA ALA A 540 24.50 22.60 1.96
C ALA A 540 23.39 21.58 1.68
N TRP A 541 22.57 21.32 2.69
CA TRP A 541 21.29 20.62 2.58
C TRP A 541 20.17 21.63 2.69
N THR A 542 19.32 21.72 1.67
CA THR A 542 18.23 22.70 1.63
C THR A 542 16.88 22.00 1.70
N LEU A 543 16.13 22.27 2.78
CA LEU A 543 14.72 21.95 2.87
C LEU A 543 13.90 23.09 2.26
N ARG A 544 13.02 22.74 1.32
CA ARG A 544 12.00 23.65 0.79
C ARG A 544 10.64 23.25 1.29
N VAL A 545 9.89 24.22 1.80
CA VAL A 545 8.51 24.02 2.25
C VAL A 545 7.65 25.08 1.58
N ALA A 546 6.68 24.67 0.78
CA ALA A 546 5.80 25.59 0.05
C ALA A 546 4.33 25.25 0.32
N ASP A 547 3.55 26.26 0.66
CA ASP A 547 2.09 26.18 0.68
C ASP A 547 1.55 26.55 -0.71
N HIS A 548 0.68 25.73 -1.29
CA HIS A 548 0.06 26.01 -2.59
C HIS A 548 -1.45 26.29 -2.54
N ALA A 549 -2.07 26.42 -1.38
CA ALA A 549 -3.44 26.90 -1.26
C ALA A 549 -3.53 28.12 -0.35
N GLY A 550 -4.66 28.81 -0.41
CA GLY A 550 -4.89 30.01 0.39
C GLY A 550 -5.68 29.71 1.65
N ARG A 551 -5.50 30.53 2.70
CA ARG A 551 -6.25 30.65 3.98
C ARG A 551 -5.51 30.08 5.18
N ASP A 552 -4.64 29.11 4.96
CA ASP A 552 -3.97 28.36 6.00
C ASP A 552 -2.52 28.85 6.08
N VAL A 553 -2.03 29.12 7.28
CA VAL A 553 -0.64 29.54 7.50
C VAL A 553 -0.04 28.67 8.57
N GLY A 554 1.25 28.38 8.41
CA GLY A 554 1.98 27.63 9.42
C GLY A 554 3.44 27.99 9.45
N ARG A 555 4.22 27.15 10.14
CA ARG A 555 5.60 27.40 10.49
C ARG A 555 6.39 26.11 10.47
N LEU A 556 7.54 26.13 9.81
CA LEU A 556 8.59 25.15 10.06
C LEU A 556 9.18 25.45 11.45
N ASN A 557 8.98 24.55 12.41
CA ASN A 557 9.49 24.73 13.78
C ASN A 557 10.94 24.27 13.88
N ARG A 558 11.24 23.07 13.36
CA ARG A 558 12.59 22.51 13.25
C ARG A 558 12.66 21.40 12.21
N TRP A 559 13.86 21.10 11.75
CA TRP A 559 14.13 19.87 11.01
C TRP A 559 15.56 19.40 11.26
N ALA A 560 15.79 18.09 11.11
CA ALA A 560 17.09 17.48 11.34
C ALA A 560 17.42 16.42 10.28
N LEU A 561 18.71 16.30 9.98
CA LEU A 561 19.31 15.20 9.22
C LEU A 561 19.96 14.26 10.23
N LYS A 562 19.62 12.98 10.17
CA LYS A 562 20.38 11.93 10.83
C LYS A 562 21.13 11.16 9.76
N VAL A 563 22.42 11.42 9.69
CA VAL A 563 23.32 10.84 8.68
C VAL A 563 24.09 9.69 9.32
N VAL A 564 23.96 8.51 8.73
CA VAL A 564 24.84 7.38 9.01
C VAL A 564 25.90 7.37 7.92
N ALA A 565 27.14 7.68 8.27
CA ALA A 565 28.23 7.79 7.30
C ALA A 565 29.07 6.50 7.25
N GLY A 566 29.55 6.09 6.06
CA GLY A 566 30.35 4.89 5.91
C GLY A 566 31.34 4.92 4.75
N GLY A 567 32.61 4.61 5.03
CA GLY A 567 33.67 4.53 4.00
C GLY A 567 34.25 5.89 3.60
N GLU A 568 35.29 5.87 2.77
CA GLU A 568 35.86 7.06 2.14
C GLU A 568 34.85 7.55 1.07
N ALA A 569 34.43 8.81 1.13
CA ALA A 569 33.48 9.38 0.17
C ALA A 569 33.99 9.18 -1.28
N PRO A 570 33.12 9.00 -2.28
CA PRO A 570 33.54 9.12 -3.67
C PRO A 570 34.29 10.46 -3.81
N PRO A 571 35.45 10.50 -4.49
CA PRO A 571 36.11 11.76 -4.73
C PRO A 571 35.11 12.71 -5.39
N PRO A 572 35.07 14.00 -5.00
CA PRO A 572 34.16 14.97 -5.58
C PRO A 572 34.25 14.91 -7.12
N PRO A 573 33.14 15.06 -7.85
CA PRO A 573 33.16 15.07 -9.31
C PRO A 573 34.26 16.03 -9.78
N ALA A 574 35.20 15.53 -10.58
CA ALA A 574 36.24 16.39 -11.10
C ALA A 574 35.60 17.50 -11.95
N ASP A 575 35.96 18.76 -11.65
CA ASP A 575 35.41 19.93 -12.34
C ASP A 575 35.53 19.75 -13.86
N PRO A 576 34.48 20.05 -14.64
CA PRO A 576 34.57 20.04 -16.09
C PRO A 576 35.72 20.93 -16.56
N LEU A 577 36.58 20.38 -17.39
CA LEU A 577 37.73 21.09 -17.93
C LEU A 577 37.32 21.81 -19.21
N ARG A 578 37.40 23.14 -19.20
CA ARG A 578 37.10 23.97 -20.37
C ARG A 578 38.37 24.43 -21.05
N PHE A 579 38.45 24.20 -22.36
CA PHE A 579 39.54 24.63 -23.22
C PHE A 579 38.97 25.43 -24.38
N GLU A 580 39.59 26.54 -24.76
CA GLU A 580 39.07 27.39 -25.83
C GLU A 580 40.17 27.92 -26.74
N ASN A 581 39.78 28.26 -27.97
CA ASN A 581 40.62 29.00 -28.90
C ASN A 581 39.76 30.00 -29.69
N ALA A 582 40.28 31.22 -29.86
CA ALA A 582 39.62 32.31 -30.56
C ALA A 582 40.51 32.81 -31.71
N PRO A 583 40.61 32.05 -32.82
CA PRO A 583 41.61 32.33 -33.85
C PRO A 583 41.27 33.56 -34.70
N GLY A 584 40.00 34.00 -34.74
CA GLY A 584 39.55 35.08 -35.63
C GLY A 584 39.92 34.81 -37.09
N ALA A 585 39.93 33.54 -37.50
CA ALA A 585 40.53 33.13 -38.76
C ALA A 585 39.52 33.17 -39.90
N ALA A 586 39.95 33.72 -41.04
CA ALA A 586 39.11 33.82 -42.23
C ALA A 586 38.76 32.43 -42.78
N ILE A 587 37.49 32.24 -43.11
CA ILE A 587 36.97 31.09 -43.83
C ILE A 587 36.96 31.49 -45.31
N PRO A 588 37.86 30.91 -46.14
CA PRO A 588 37.91 31.23 -47.56
C PRO A 588 36.74 30.61 -48.34
N ASP A 589 36.18 31.39 -49.26
CA ASP A 589 35.11 31.02 -50.19
C ASP A 589 35.51 29.82 -51.08
N VAL A 590 34.58 28.91 -51.37
CA VAL A 590 34.76 27.69 -52.19
C VAL A 590 36.07 26.94 -51.90
N SER A 591 36.40 26.73 -50.63
CA SER A 591 37.65 26.08 -50.23
C SER A 591 37.38 24.77 -49.51
N GLU A 592 37.66 23.66 -50.19
CA GLU A 592 37.60 22.33 -49.59
C GLU A 592 38.52 22.17 -48.37
N ALA A 593 39.68 22.85 -48.38
CA ALA A 593 40.59 22.86 -47.25
C ALA A 593 40.07 23.71 -46.08
N GLY A 594 39.29 24.76 -46.38
CA GLY A 594 38.73 25.66 -45.39
C GLY A 594 39.77 26.30 -44.47
N VAL A 595 39.38 26.48 -43.21
CA VAL A 595 40.24 26.91 -42.09
C VAL A 595 40.29 25.82 -41.02
N SER A 596 41.39 25.74 -40.29
CA SER A 596 41.51 24.85 -39.14
C SER A 596 42.05 25.60 -37.92
N SER A 597 41.59 25.20 -36.74
CA SER A 597 42.04 25.69 -35.45
C SER A 597 42.23 24.51 -34.51
N SER A 598 43.26 24.55 -33.67
CA SER A 598 43.58 23.45 -32.76
C SER A 598 43.65 23.88 -31.30
N ILE A 599 43.29 22.98 -30.41
CA ILE A 599 43.44 23.06 -28.95
C ILE A 599 44.29 21.86 -28.52
N GLU A 600 45.37 22.12 -27.79
CA GLU A 600 46.21 21.05 -27.21
C GLU A 600 45.77 20.79 -25.77
N ILE A 601 45.33 19.57 -25.48
CA ILE A 601 44.98 19.14 -24.13
C ILE A 601 46.10 18.27 -23.59
N ALA A 602 46.83 18.77 -22.59
CA ALA A 602 47.92 18.01 -21.95
C ALA A 602 47.42 16.97 -20.94
N SER A 603 46.22 17.17 -20.39
CA SER A 603 45.66 16.33 -19.33
C SER A 603 45.15 15.00 -19.87
N ASP A 604 45.57 13.89 -19.25
CA ASP A 604 45.10 12.54 -19.55
C ASP A 604 43.83 12.23 -18.78
N VAL A 605 42.70 12.75 -19.28
CA VAL A 605 41.37 12.61 -18.69
C VAL A 605 40.52 11.72 -19.58
N THR A 606 39.91 10.68 -19.03
CA THR A 606 38.89 9.90 -19.76
C THR A 606 37.61 10.71 -19.89
N ILE A 607 37.09 10.84 -21.10
CA ILE A 607 35.89 11.62 -21.41
C ILE A 607 34.65 10.86 -20.93
N GLY A 608 33.89 11.44 -20.01
CA GLY A 608 32.56 10.97 -19.62
C GLY A 608 31.45 11.66 -20.40
N ALA A 609 31.64 12.94 -20.72
CA ALA A 609 30.83 13.69 -21.67
C ALA A 609 31.67 14.82 -22.30
N LEU A 610 31.34 15.19 -23.53
CA LEU A 610 32.02 16.26 -24.26
C LEU A 610 31.01 17.21 -24.92
N SER A 611 31.16 18.51 -24.67
CA SER A 611 30.46 19.56 -25.42
C SER A 611 31.41 20.48 -26.18
N VAL A 612 30.98 20.92 -27.36
CA VAL A 612 31.75 21.76 -28.28
C VAL A 612 30.97 23.04 -28.58
N GLU A 613 31.45 24.18 -28.09
CA GLU A 613 30.91 25.49 -28.41
C GLU A 613 31.57 26.02 -29.70
N VAL A 614 30.78 26.55 -30.63
CA VAL A 614 31.27 27.15 -31.89
C VAL A 614 30.62 28.51 -32.10
N ASP A 615 31.45 29.51 -32.42
CA ASP A 615 31.06 30.87 -32.83
C ASP A 615 31.74 31.19 -34.17
N ILE A 616 30.94 31.24 -35.23
CA ILE A 616 31.35 31.54 -36.60
C ILE A 616 30.48 32.67 -37.13
N THR A 617 31.11 33.69 -37.71
CA THR A 617 30.41 34.72 -38.49
C THR A 617 30.39 34.33 -39.96
N HIS A 618 29.22 34.26 -40.58
CA HIS A 618 29.02 33.91 -41.99
C HIS A 618 27.66 34.40 -42.48
N SER A 619 27.55 34.92 -43.71
CA SER A 619 26.28 35.38 -44.30
C SER A 619 25.38 34.25 -44.83
N TYR A 620 25.90 33.03 -44.90
CA TYR A 620 25.12 31.87 -45.36
C TYR A 620 25.60 30.58 -44.69
N THR A 621 24.97 30.18 -43.60
CA THR A 621 25.40 28.99 -42.83
C THR A 621 25.16 27.66 -43.54
N GLY A 622 24.28 27.66 -44.56
CA GLY A 622 24.03 26.55 -45.46
C GLY A 622 25.23 26.12 -46.30
N ASP A 623 26.30 26.91 -46.35
CA ASP A 623 27.48 26.58 -47.16
C ASP A 623 28.58 25.89 -46.34
N LEU A 624 28.47 25.97 -45.00
CA LEU A 624 29.51 25.54 -44.09
C LEU A 624 29.47 24.05 -43.80
N VAL A 625 30.65 23.44 -43.71
CA VAL A 625 30.88 22.14 -43.07
C VAL A 625 31.83 22.34 -41.91
N VAL A 626 31.42 21.94 -40.70
CA VAL A 626 32.21 22.03 -39.47
C VAL A 626 32.49 20.63 -38.96
N THR A 627 33.76 20.28 -38.83
CA THR A 627 34.21 18.94 -38.42
C THR A 627 35.19 19.05 -37.26
N LEU A 628 34.94 18.29 -36.19
CA LEU A 628 35.87 18.09 -35.08
C LEU A 628 36.72 16.86 -35.34
N VAL A 629 38.02 16.95 -35.08
CA VAL A 629 38.97 15.86 -35.26
C VAL A 629 39.81 15.67 -34.01
N HIS A 630 39.91 14.42 -33.55
CA HIS A 630 40.79 14.01 -32.47
C HIS A 630 41.15 12.53 -32.62
N ASP A 631 42.43 12.17 -32.42
CA ASP A 631 42.94 10.79 -32.52
C ASP A 631 42.42 10.02 -33.74
N SER A 632 42.59 10.61 -34.93
CA SER A 632 42.15 10.08 -36.23
C SER A 632 40.63 9.88 -36.39
N THR A 633 39.84 10.26 -35.39
CA THR A 633 38.38 10.22 -35.42
C THR A 633 37.87 11.59 -35.84
N GLU A 634 37.03 11.61 -36.88
CA GLU A 634 36.39 12.82 -37.37
C GLU A 634 34.90 12.79 -37.07
N LYS A 635 34.37 13.88 -36.52
CA LYS A 635 32.94 14.08 -36.28
C LYS A 635 32.46 15.36 -36.93
N VAL A 636 31.54 15.24 -37.87
CA VAL A 636 30.87 16.39 -38.48
C VAL A 636 29.82 16.94 -37.49
N LEU A 637 30.01 18.20 -37.07
CA LEU A 637 29.11 18.93 -36.17
C LEU A 637 28.04 19.72 -36.95
N TRP A 638 28.39 20.18 -38.14
CA TRP A 638 27.52 20.95 -39.02
C TRP A 638 27.79 20.56 -40.47
N ASN A 639 26.76 20.30 -41.26
CA ASN A 639 26.90 19.92 -42.66
C ASN A 639 25.86 20.62 -43.52
N ARG A 640 26.22 21.80 -44.04
CA ARG A 640 25.44 22.57 -45.02
C ARG A 640 23.96 22.70 -44.67
N GLN A 641 23.72 22.96 -43.38
CA GLN A 641 22.38 23.12 -42.81
C GLN A 641 22.17 24.58 -42.41
N GLY A 642 20.93 24.99 -42.14
CA GLY A 642 20.60 26.39 -41.81
C GLY A 642 20.19 27.28 -42.99
N ALA A 643 20.40 26.82 -44.23
CA ALA A 643 20.07 27.58 -45.45
C ALA A 643 20.66 29.00 -45.38
N GLY A 644 19.91 30.02 -45.81
CA GLY A 644 20.37 31.43 -45.80
C GLY A 644 20.31 32.13 -44.45
N ALA A 645 20.46 31.40 -43.35
CA ALA A 645 20.63 32.00 -42.03
C ALA A 645 22.07 32.46 -41.83
N ASP A 646 22.25 33.59 -41.16
CA ASP A 646 23.56 34.13 -40.77
C ASP A 646 24.08 33.47 -39.48
N ASP A 647 25.41 33.33 -39.39
CA ASP A 647 26.21 32.94 -38.21
C ASP A 647 25.90 31.57 -37.55
N ILE A 648 26.93 30.91 -37.02
CA ILE A 648 26.77 29.74 -36.14
C ILE A 648 27.20 30.13 -34.74
N ARG A 649 26.25 30.20 -33.80
CA ARG A 649 26.50 30.32 -32.35
C ARG A 649 25.80 29.17 -31.63
N ARG A 650 26.50 28.05 -31.47
CA ARG A 650 25.89 26.80 -30.99
C ARG A 650 26.84 25.96 -30.14
N THR A 651 26.26 25.25 -29.19
CA THR A 651 26.94 24.17 -28.46
C THR A 651 26.45 22.82 -28.97
N PHE A 652 27.36 21.89 -29.22
CA PHE A 652 27.11 20.53 -29.68
C PHE A 652 27.51 19.54 -28.58
N GLU A 653 26.61 18.63 -28.23
CA GLU A 653 26.96 17.46 -27.42
C GLU A 653 27.54 16.38 -28.35
N VAL A 654 28.70 15.82 -27.99
CA VAL A 654 29.45 14.92 -28.86
C VAL A 654 29.84 13.65 -28.11
N THR A 655 29.10 12.57 -28.37
CA THR A 655 29.30 11.27 -27.69
C THR A 655 30.30 10.35 -28.39
N ASP A 656 30.72 10.67 -29.61
CA ASP A 656 31.64 9.85 -30.42
C ASP A 656 33.03 9.64 -29.76
N PHE A 657 33.34 10.45 -28.74
CA PHE A 657 34.58 10.44 -27.99
C PHE A 657 34.43 9.96 -26.54
N ASP A 658 33.23 9.57 -26.10
CA ASP A 658 32.99 9.07 -24.74
C ASP A 658 33.85 7.81 -24.47
N GLY A 659 34.40 7.73 -23.27
CA GLY A 659 35.31 6.67 -22.83
C GLY A 659 36.74 6.76 -23.38
N ARG A 660 37.07 7.76 -24.21
CA ARG A 660 38.42 7.98 -24.75
C ARG A 660 39.22 8.97 -23.91
N SER A 661 40.54 9.02 -24.10
CA SER A 661 41.36 10.07 -23.48
C SER A 661 41.08 11.40 -24.19
N ALA A 662 41.02 12.48 -23.42
CA ALA A 662 40.97 13.85 -23.93
C ALA A 662 42.35 14.37 -24.33
N ARG A 663 43.43 13.67 -23.98
CA ARG A 663 44.80 14.12 -24.20
C ARG A 663 45.16 14.15 -25.67
N GLY A 664 45.77 15.25 -26.10
CA GLY A 664 46.31 15.42 -27.43
C GLY A 664 45.68 16.60 -28.15
N THR A 665 45.94 16.66 -29.46
CA THR A 665 45.48 17.75 -30.30
C THR A 665 44.04 17.51 -30.74
N TRP A 666 43.18 18.48 -30.46
CA TRP A 666 41.84 18.59 -31.01
C TRP A 666 41.82 19.64 -32.10
N THR A 667 41.28 19.32 -33.27
CA THR A 667 41.24 20.23 -34.42
C THR A 667 39.81 20.45 -34.88
N LEU A 668 39.36 21.70 -34.89
CA LEU A 668 38.13 22.10 -35.57
C LEU A 668 38.47 22.56 -36.99
N LYS A 669 37.84 21.93 -37.98
CA LYS A 669 37.92 22.29 -39.40
C LYS A 669 36.60 22.94 -39.82
N VAL A 670 36.67 24.06 -40.51
CA VAL A 670 35.50 24.77 -41.05
C VAL A 670 35.75 25.07 -42.52
N SER A 671 34.92 24.56 -43.42
CA SER A 671 35.02 24.82 -44.87
C SER A 671 33.74 25.42 -45.41
N ASP A 672 33.86 26.47 -46.22
CA ASP A 672 32.80 26.93 -47.11
C ASP A 672 32.82 26.10 -48.41
N ARG A 673 31.66 25.61 -48.84
CA ARG A 673 31.49 24.69 -49.97
C ARG A 673 30.68 25.26 -51.13
N ASP A 674 30.15 26.47 -51.02
CA ASP A 674 29.48 27.17 -52.11
C ASP A 674 30.13 28.53 -52.36
N ALA A 675 29.71 29.22 -53.41
CA ALA A 675 30.37 30.45 -53.87
C ALA A 675 29.61 31.69 -53.40
N ALA A 676 30.36 32.80 -53.25
CA ALA A 676 29.91 34.17 -53.00
C ALA A 676 29.89 34.63 -51.54
N ASP A 677 30.07 33.72 -50.59
CA ASP A 677 30.08 34.02 -49.17
C ASP A 677 31.48 33.76 -48.57
N THR A 678 31.82 34.51 -47.53
CA THR A 678 33.04 34.30 -46.73
C THR A 678 32.69 34.54 -45.29
N GLY A 679 33.53 34.07 -44.37
CA GLY A 679 33.31 34.36 -42.97
C GLY A 679 34.53 34.22 -42.10
N THR A 680 34.29 34.12 -40.79
CA THR A 680 35.34 34.08 -39.77
C THR A 680 34.98 33.05 -38.71
N LEU A 681 35.92 32.14 -38.41
CA LEU A 681 35.88 31.35 -37.19
C LEU A 681 36.31 32.25 -36.03
N ASN A 682 35.34 32.74 -35.26
CA ASN A 682 35.57 33.69 -34.18
C ASN A 682 36.19 32.98 -32.97
N ARG A 683 35.48 31.97 -32.45
CA ARG A 683 35.91 31.15 -31.31
C ARG A 683 35.31 29.75 -31.33
N TRP A 684 35.96 28.83 -30.61
CA TRP A 684 35.39 27.55 -30.25
C TRP A 684 35.95 27.06 -28.91
N ALA A 685 35.20 26.22 -28.21
CA ALA A 685 35.61 25.66 -26.94
C ALA A 685 35.18 24.20 -26.78
N LEU A 686 35.97 23.44 -26.04
CA LEU A 686 35.69 22.09 -25.57
C LEU A 686 35.42 22.15 -24.07
N THR A 687 34.34 21.53 -23.62
CA THR A 687 34.12 21.25 -22.18
C THR A 687 34.12 19.75 -21.99
N VAL A 688 35.13 19.25 -21.28
CA VAL A 688 35.31 17.83 -20.99
C VAL A 688 34.85 17.56 -19.57
N THR A 689 33.81 16.73 -19.43
CA THR A 689 33.41 16.16 -18.14
C THR A 689 34.12 14.81 -17.97
N PRO A 690 34.95 14.61 -16.93
CA PRO A 690 35.64 13.33 -16.71
C PRO A 690 34.66 12.16 -16.52
N ALA A 691 35.02 10.98 -17.03
CA ALA A 691 34.30 9.73 -16.78
C ALA A 691 34.39 9.34 -15.30
N ARG A 692 33.30 8.77 -14.75
CA ARG A 692 33.22 8.32 -13.35
C ARG A 692 33.93 6.98 -13.13
#